data_AF-A0A7V2LPS1-F1
#
_entry.id   AF-A0A7V2LPS1-F1
#
_cell.length_a   1.000
_cell.length_b   1.000
_cell.length_c   1.000
_cell.angle_alpha   90.00
_cell.angle_beta   90.00
_cell.angle_gamma   90.00
#
_symmetry.space_group_name_H-M   'P 1'
#
loop_
_entity.id
_entity.type
_entity.pdbx_description
1 polymer ?
#
loop_
_entity_poly.entity_id
_entity_poly.type
_entity_poly.pdbx_seq_one_letter_code
_entity_poly.pdbx_strand_id
1 'polypeptide(L)'
;KHRRPVRRRPVPHHQFLIELAPDDYVVHVEHGIAKFAGVVKMGSSNGEKEYLLLKYAAGDKLYVPTDQIDRVSRYIGGGEQPPALSRLGTQEWNRTKQKVRESVEDIAQELLALYAAREVVPGFTFSRDTVWQQELEASFPYVETPDQMEVQEQVKGDMEKAKPMDRLVCGDVGYGKTEVAIRAAFKAVMDGKQVAVLVPTTVLAQQHFATFKERLEAFPMRIEALSRFKTPKEQGAILEGLANGSVDICIGTHRLLQKDVSFKNLGLLIIDEEQRFGVAHKEHLKKMRREVDVLTLSATPIPRTLHMSLVGVRDMSTMEMPPEQRLPIKTYVAQYDERLMREAVLRELERNGQVFFVHNRVQSIAYVADKLQALIPEAKIAIAHGRMPETELEKVMTDFARGESDILVCTTIIESGLDMPNVNTLIVNRADRFGLTQLYQLRGRVGRGANLAHAYFLYDKGKMLTPTAEKRLKTIFEATELGAGFGLALKDLEIRGAGTLLGPRQSGHISAVGFSLYCRLLAEAVESQKAKQAGIPKESRPSPLPSPTLDLPLKAYIPDEYVADVDTRLNLYQSLAKLDKVEQIEALAEEFNDRFGALRPEVKNLLYAVRIKLLAAKAGIESITTEDKQIVIRLFEGMQFDEQKLGALLGEGIAVSRTQIRVSYKRVKGWREALEDLLNKIG
;
A
#
# COMPACT_ATOMS: atom_id res chain seq x y z
N LYS A 1 30.74 18.93 -12.02
CA LYS A 1 29.88 19.79 -11.17
C LYS A 1 29.47 18.98 -9.94
N HIS A 2 30.04 19.24 -8.77
CA HIS A 2 29.70 18.51 -7.54
C HIS A 2 28.24 18.75 -7.16
N ARG A 3 27.46 17.67 -7.11
CA ARG A 3 26.07 17.66 -6.65
C ARG A 3 26.02 18.08 -5.18
N ARG A 4 25.27 19.13 -4.85
CA ARG A 4 24.93 19.45 -3.46
C ARG A 4 24.09 18.30 -2.88
N PRO A 5 24.38 17.82 -1.66
CA PRO A 5 23.56 16.81 -1.02
C PRO A 5 22.21 17.43 -0.70
N VAL A 6 21.15 16.94 -1.37
CA VAL A 6 19.77 17.19 -0.96
C VAL A 6 19.62 16.58 0.43
N ARG A 7 19.21 17.38 1.43
CA ARG A 7 18.91 16.89 2.78
C ARG A 7 17.93 15.73 2.64
N ARG A 8 18.34 14.53 3.12
CA ARG A 8 17.46 13.38 3.31
C ARG A 8 16.35 13.79 4.29
N ARG A 9 15.23 14.29 3.79
CA ARG A 9 13.98 14.31 4.56
C ARG A 9 13.49 12.87 4.55
N PRO A 10 13.21 12.25 5.70
CA PRO A 10 12.52 10.97 5.70
C PRO A 10 11.22 11.14 4.91
N VAL A 11 11.00 10.30 3.91
CA VAL A 11 9.74 10.24 3.19
C VAL A 11 8.69 9.90 4.23
N PRO A 12 7.67 10.74 4.48
CA PRO A 12 6.57 10.33 5.33
C PRO A 12 5.90 9.19 4.58
N HIS A 13 6.02 7.96 5.09
CA HIS A 13 5.09 6.91 4.73
C HIS A 13 3.70 7.48 5.02
N HIS A 14 3.00 7.94 4.00
CA HIS A 14 1.60 8.28 4.13
C HIS A 14 0.88 6.96 4.35
N GLN A 15 0.86 6.50 5.60
CA GLN A 15 -0.10 5.50 6.02
C GLN A 15 -1.46 6.16 5.88
N PHE A 16 -2.04 6.07 4.69
CA PHE A 16 -3.31 6.67 4.31
C PHE A 16 -4.33 6.40 5.41
N LEU A 17 -4.55 7.43 6.22
CA LEU A 17 -5.51 7.42 7.29
C LEU A 17 -6.88 7.47 6.62
N ILE A 18 -7.70 6.47 6.88
CA ILE A 18 -9.02 6.38 6.29
C ILE A 18 -9.89 7.42 7.01
N GLU A 19 -10.36 8.42 6.27
CA GLU A 19 -11.27 9.46 6.74
C GLU A 19 -12.52 8.81 7.38
N LEU A 20 -12.83 9.24 8.61
CA LEU A 20 -13.99 8.79 9.37
C LEU A 20 -15.12 9.82 9.24
N ALA A 21 -16.12 9.50 8.42
CA ALA A 21 -17.30 10.35 8.31
C ALA A 21 -18.35 9.99 9.37
N PRO A 22 -19.14 10.95 9.87
CA PRO A 22 -20.32 10.64 10.67
C PRO A 22 -21.18 9.58 9.97
N ASP A 23 -21.74 8.68 10.78
CA ASP A 23 -22.49 7.49 10.36
C ASP A 23 -21.67 6.32 9.76
N ASP A 24 -20.34 6.43 9.64
CA ASP A 24 -19.51 5.28 9.31
C ASP A 24 -19.54 4.20 10.41
N TYR A 25 -19.43 2.94 9.99
CA TYR A 25 -19.19 1.82 10.90
C TYR A 25 -17.72 1.79 11.31
N VAL A 26 -17.46 1.58 12.59
CA VAL A 26 -16.13 1.51 13.19
C VAL A 26 -16.01 0.29 14.09
N VAL A 27 -14.79 -0.16 14.31
CA VAL A 27 -14.43 -1.23 15.25
C VAL A 27 -13.58 -0.64 16.34
N HIS A 28 -14.07 -0.72 17.58
CA HIS A 28 -13.25 -0.54 18.76
C HIS A 28 -12.63 -1.88 19.16
N VAL A 29 -11.32 -1.93 19.37
CA VAL A 29 -10.55 -3.17 19.63
C VAL A 29 -11.10 -4.00 20.81
N GLU A 30 -11.64 -3.33 21.83
CA GLU A 30 -12.15 -3.95 23.06
C GLU A 30 -13.68 -4.07 23.12
N HIS A 31 -14.41 -3.25 22.35
CA HIS A 31 -15.86 -3.10 22.53
C HIS A 31 -16.67 -3.52 21.30
N GLY A 32 -16.01 -3.76 20.17
CA GLY A 32 -16.64 -4.28 18.96
C GLY A 32 -17.14 -3.20 18.01
N ILE A 33 -18.07 -3.61 17.15
CA ILE A 33 -18.56 -2.83 16.02
C ILE A 33 -19.58 -1.80 16.50
N ALA A 34 -19.35 -0.54 16.15
CA ALA A 34 -20.18 0.61 16.48
C ALA A 34 -20.40 1.52 15.26
N LYS A 35 -21.28 2.51 15.41
CA LYS A 35 -21.47 3.59 14.45
C LYS A 35 -20.83 4.88 14.99
N PHE A 36 -19.97 5.52 14.20
CA PHE A 36 -19.38 6.80 14.57
C PHE A 36 -20.43 7.92 14.46
N ALA A 37 -20.62 8.70 15.52
CA ALA A 37 -21.62 9.76 15.56
C ALA A 37 -21.02 11.17 15.49
N GLY A 38 -19.69 11.31 15.56
CA GLY A 38 -18.99 12.59 15.55
C GLY A 38 -18.11 12.81 16.78
N VAL A 39 -17.55 14.01 16.88
CA VAL A 39 -16.72 14.46 18.01
C VAL A 39 -17.57 15.33 18.94
N VAL A 40 -17.47 15.07 20.24
CA VAL A 40 -18.19 15.83 21.27
C VAL A 40 -17.22 16.36 22.32
N LYS A 41 -17.44 17.59 22.77
CA LYS A 41 -16.71 18.18 23.89
C LYS A 41 -17.44 17.86 25.19
N MET A 42 -16.72 17.33 26.17
CA MET A 42 -17.25 17.10 27.51
C MET A 42 -16.39 17.83 28.54
N GLY A 43 -17.05 18.49 29.49
CA GLY A 43 -16.39 19.06 30.66
C GLY A 43 -16.04 17.96 31.65
N SER A 44 -14.74 17.79 31.92
CA SER A 44 -14.24 16.98 33.03
C SER A 44 -13.82 17.90 34.18
N SER A 45 -13.69 17.35 35.39
CA SER A 45 -13.15 18.06 36.57
C SER A 45 -11.77 18.69 36.31
N ASN A 46 -11.03 18.17 35.33
CA ASN A 46 -9.68 18.57 34.94
C ASN A 46 -9.60 19.43 33.65
N GLY A 47 -10.73 19.82 33.04
CA GLY A 47 -10.81 20.66 31.84
C GLY A 47 -11.77 20.14 30.76
N GLU A 48 -11.95 20.92 29.69
CA GLU A 48 -12.69 20.47 28.50
C GLU A 48 -11.84 19.52 27.66
N LYS A 49 -12.39 18.35 27.32
CA LYS A 49 -11.77 17.33 26.48
C LYS A 49 -12.70 16.95 25.33
N GLU A 50 -12.11 16.60 24.19
CA GLU A 50 -12.83 16.04 23.04
C GLU A 50 -12.88 14.51 23.12
N TYR A 51 -14.01 13.95 22.72
CA TYR A 51 -14.25 12.51 22.68
C TYR A 51 -14.89 12.13 21.35
N LEU A 52 -14.53 10.97 20.81
CA LEU A 52 -15.24 10.33 19.72
C LEU A 52 -16.48 9.64 20.29
N LEU A 53 -17.66 10.00 19.79
CA LEU A 53 -18.90 9.37 20.19
C LEU A 53 -19.19 8.16 19.30
N LEU A 54 -19.19 6.97 19.90
CA LEU A 54 -19.55 5.72 19.25
C LEU A 54 -20.91 5.24 19.74
N LYS A 55 -21.81 4.89 18.81
CA LYS A 55 -23.14 4.33 19.09
C LYS A 55 -23.15 2.82 18.84
N TYR A 56 -23.52 2.06 19.86
CA TYR A 56 -23.63 0.61 19.84
C TYR A 56 -25.09 0.17 19.69
N ALA A 57 -25.34 -1.14 19.67
CA ALA A 57 -26.70 -1.67 19.65
C ALA A 57 -27.51 -1.20 20.87
N ALA A 58 -28.85 -1.23 20.76
CA ALA A 58 -29.78 -0.83 21.83
C ALA A 58 -29.63 0.62 22.36
N GLY A 59 -28.91 1.49 21.63
CA GLY A 59 -28.75 2.90 22.00
C GLY A 59 -27.58 3.18 22.95
N ASP A 60 -26.78 2.16 23.26
CA ASP A 60 -25.56 2.25 24.04
C ASP A 60 -24.59 3.26 23.41
N LYS A 61 -23.90 4.06 24.25
CA LYS A 61 -22.94 5.08 23.81
C LYS A 61 -21.61 4.88 24.51
N LEU A 62 -20.53 4.97 23.75
CA LEU A 62 -19.16 4.98 24.25
C LEU A 62 -18.49 6.30 23.83
N TYR A 63 -17.81 6.93 24.78
CA TYR A 63 -17.04 8.15 24.56
C TYR A 63 -15.55 7.78 24.59
N VAL A 64 -14.94 7.71 23.41
CA VAL A 64 -13.53 7.33 23.28
C VAL A 64 -12.67 8.60 23.36
N PRO A 65 -11.74 8.72 24.31
CA PRO A 65 -10.81 9.84 24.38
C PRO A 65 -9.99 9.99 23.08
N THR A 66 -9.68 11.22 22.67
CA THR A 66 -8.89 11.47 21.45
C THR A 66 -7.48 10.88 21.49
N ASP A 67 -6.91 10.70 22.69
CA ASP A 67 -5.60 10.06 22.90
C ASP A 67 -5.62 8.52 22.75
N GLN A 68 -6.82 7.94 22.59
CA GLN A 68 -7.07 6.50 22.34
C GLN A 68 -7.70 6.24 20.97
N ILE A 69 -7.60 7.20 20.05
CA ILE A 69 -8.16 7.08 18.70
C ILE A 69 -7.56 5.90 17.91
N ASP A 70 -6.35 5.45 18.25
CA ASP A 70 -5.66 4.27 17.69
C ASP A 70 -6.38 2.94 17.97
N ARG A 71 -7.29 2.94 18.96
CA ARG A 71 -8.17 1.80 19.28
C ARG A 71 -9.41 1.73 18.41
N VAL A 72 -9.67 2.77 17.61
CA VAL A 72 -10.82 2.86 16.71
C VAL A 72 -10.31 2.76 15.28
N SER A 73 -10.88 1.82 14.53
CA SER A 73 -10.61 1.66 13.10
C SER A 73 -11.91 1.63 12.33
N ARG A 74 -11.92 2.11 11.08
CA ARG A 74 -13.11 1.97 10.24
C ARG A 74 -13.40 0.49 9.99
N TYR A 75 -14.67 0.11 10.06
CA TYR A 75 -15.10 -1.24 9.77
C TYR A 75 -15.12 -1.46 8.25
N ILE A 76 -14.35 -2.44 7.79
CA ILE A 76 -14.35 -2.92 6.40
C ILE A 76 -14.73 -4.41 6.45
N GLY A 77 -15.95 -4.72 6.05
CA GLY A 77 -16.56 -6.06 6.16
C GLY A 77 -16.87 -6.71 4.80
N GLY A 78 -17.60 -7.81 4.82
CA GLY A 78 -18.04 -8.54 3.63
C GLY A 78 -19.46 -8.19 3.19
N GLY A 79 -19.61 -7.35 2.16
CA GLY A 79 -20.86 -7.17 1.41
C GLY A 79 -21.57 -5.82 1.61
N GLU A 80 -22.70 -5.64 0.93
CA GLU A 80 -23.53 -4.41 0.98
C GLU A 80 -24.43 -4.32 2.23
N GLN A 81 -24.49 -5.38 3.05
CA GLN A 81 -25.32 -5.39 4.26
C GLN A 81 -24.63 -4.68 5.43
N PRO A 82 -25.36 -3.87 6.21
CA PRO A 82 -24.82 -3.24 7.40
C PRO A 82 -24.40 -4.29 8.44
N PRO A 83 -23.26 -4.13 9.11
CA PRO A 83 -22.82 -5.07 10.13
C PRO A 83 -23.74 -5.05 11.35
N ALA A 84 -23.78 -6.18 12.06
CA ALA A 84 -24.43 -6.23 13.37
C ALA A 84 -23.62 -5.40 14.38
N LEU A 85 -24.26 -4.39 14.98
CA LEU A 85 -23.64 -3.59 16.04
C LEU A 85 -23.47 -4.44 17.30
N SER A 86 -22.31 -4.31 17.95
CA SER A 86 -22.02 -4.99 19.21
C SER A 86 -22.82 -4.36 20.37
N ARG A 87 -22.98 -5.11 21.47
CA ARG A 87 -23.57 -4.61 22.73
C ARG A 87 -22.50 -4.41 23.79
N LEU A 88 -22.55 -3.28 24.49
CA LEU A 88 -21.59 -2.99 25.56
C LEU A 88 -21.85 -3.90 26.78
N GLY A 89 -20.78 -4.23 27.51
CA GLY A 89 -20.86 -5.07 28.71
C GLY A 89 -21.11 -6.57 28.49
N THR A 90 -21.19 -7.02 27.24
CA THR A 90 -21.37 -8.46 26.90
C THR A 90 -20.04 -9.14 26.60
N GLN A 91 -19.95 -10.46 26.85
CA GLN A 91 -18.77 -11.26 26.46
C GLN A 91 -18.79 -11.68 24.97
N GLU A 92 -19.81 -11.31 24.21
CA GLU A 92 -19.98 -11.72 22.81
C GLU A 92 -18.79 -11.30 21.95
N TRP A 93 -18.34 -10.05 22.09
CA TRP A 93 -17.19 -9.55 21.37
C TRP A 93 -15.90 -10.29 21.73
N ASN A 94 -15.67 -10.54 23.03
CA ASN A 94 -14.49 -11.28 23.48
C ASN A 94 -14.47 -12.71 22.93
N ARG A 95 -15.62 -13.40 22.90
CA ARG A 95 -15.75 -14.74 22.29
C ARG A 95 -15.49 -14.71 20.79
N THR A 96 -16.03 -13.73 20.09
CA THR A 96 -15.81 -13.54 18.64
C THR A 96 -14.33 -13.27 18.34
N LYS A 97 -13.70 -12.37 19.09
CA LYS A 97 -12.27 -12.05 18.97
C LYS A 97 -11.39 -13.27 19.24
N GLN A 98 -11.72 -14.05 20.27
CA GLN A 98 -10.99 -15.28 20.61
C GLN A 98 -11.10 -16.34 19.50
N LYS A 99 -12.31 -16.59 18.99
CA LYS A 99 -12.54 -17.54 17.88
C LYS A 99 -11.79 -17.14 16.61
N VAL A 100 -11.76 -15.84 16.30
CA VAL A 100 -10.96 -15.33 15.18
C VAL A 100 -9.47 -15.53 15.44
N ARG A 101 -8.99 -15.25 16.66
CA ARG A 101 -7.59 -15.43 17.06
C ARG A 101 -7.11 -16.88 16.85
N GLU A 102 -7.91 -17.85 17.28
CA GLU A 102 -7.60 -19.28 17.09
C GLU A 102 -7.47 -19.64 15.60
N SER A 103 -8.44 -19.24 14.76
CA SER A 103 -8.35 -19.49 13.32
C SER A 103 -7.17 -18.77 12.66
N VAL A 104 -6.82 -17.59 13.16
CA VAL A 104 -5.70 -16.79 12.67
C VAL A 104 -4.36 -17.43 13.04
N GLU A 105 -4.26 -18.09 14.19
CA GLU A 105 -3.07 -18.86 14.59
C GLU A 105 -2.83 -20.05 13.66
N ASP A 106 -3.88 -20.78 13.25
CA ASP A 106 -3.77 -21.86 12.27
C ASP A 106 -3.25 -21.34 10.92
N ILE A 107 -3.82 -20.24 10.44
CA ILE A 107 -3.38 -19.59 9.19
C ILE A 107 -1.93 -19.12 9.31
N ALA A 108 -1.54 -18.52 10.44
CA ALA A 108 -0.18 -18.08 10.69
C ALA A 108 0.80 -19.26 10.64
N GLN A 109 0.42 -20.42 11.19
CA GLN A 109 1.23 -21.63 11.16
C GLN A 109 1.40 -22.17 9.74
N GLU A 110 0.33 -22.25 8.96
CA GLU A 110 0.39 -22.68 7.56
C GLU A 110 1.27 -21.74 6.72
N LEU A 111 1.12 -20.42 6.92
CA LEU A 111 1.95 -19.41 6.27
C LEU A 111 3.41 -19.60 6.68
N LEU A 112 3.72 -19.66 7.97
CA LEU A 112 5.10 -19.82 8.42
C LEU A 112 5.72 -21.15 8.00
N ALA A 113 4.96 -22.26 7.97
CA ALA A 113 5.48 -23.52 7.46
C ALA A 113 5.91 -23.43 5.99
N LEU A 114 5.16 -22.70 5.16
CA LEU A 114 5.54 -22.44 3.76
C LEU A 114 6.82 -21.60 3.64
N TYR A 115 7.08 -20.69 4.58
CA TYR A 115 8.25 -19.79 4.55
C TYR A 115 9.47 -20.34 5.30
N ALA A 116 9.29 -21.07 6.40
CA ALA A 116 10.34 -21.76 7.13
C ALA A 116 11.01 -22.84 6.25
N ALA A 117 10.23 -23.50 5.40
CA ALA A 117 10.78 -24.37 4.35
C ALA A 117 11.73 -23.64 3.37
N ARG A 118 11.71 -22.29 3.33
CA ARG A 118 12.62 -21.46 2.51
C ARG A 118 13.84 -20.99 3.28
N GLU A 119 13.71 -20.69 4.58
CA GLU A 119 14.87 -20.28 5.41
C GLU A 119 15.93 -21.38 5.54
N VAL A 120 15.52 -22.64 5.40
CA VAL A 120 16.42 -23.81 5.44
C VAL A 120 17.14 -24.04 4.11
N VAL A 121 16.63 -23.49 3.00
CA VAL A 121 17.25 -23.66 1.67
C VAL A 121 18.34 -22.61 1.48
N PRO A 122 19.62 -22.99 1.36
CA PRO A 122 20.67 -22.04 1.06
C PRO A 122 20.43 -21.42 -0.33
N GLY A 123 20.35 -20.09 -0.38
CA GLY A 123 20.27 -19.31 -1.61
C GLY A 123 21.65 -18.99 -2.18
N PHE A 124 21.67 -18.26 -3.29
CA PHE A 124 22.90 -17.70 -3.83
C PHE A 124 23.12 -16.29 -3.26
N THR A 125 24.29 -16.04 -2.67
CA THR A 125 24.66 -14.72 -2.16
C THR A 125 25.34 -13.94 -3.27
N PHE A 126 24.66 -12.92 -3.80
CA PHE A 126 25.24 -12.04 -4.80
C PHE A 126 26.33 -11.14 -4.19
N SER A 127 27.34 -10.82 -4.97
CA SER A 127 28.45 -9.93 -4.62
C SER A 127 27.96 -8.48 -4.50
N ARG A 128 28.74 -7.65 -3.81
CA ARG A 128 28.52 -6.20 -3.79
C ARG A 128 28.66 -5.59 -5.19
N ASP A 129 28.04 -4.44 -5.36
CA ASP A 129 28.02 -3.71 -6.62
C ASP A 129 29.42 -3.42 -7.17
N THR A 130 29.57 -3.58 -8.48
CA THR A 130 30.80 -3.30 -9.22
C THR A 130 30.82 -1.87 -9.75
N VAL A 131 31.94 -1.43 -10.31
CA VAL A 131 32.04 -0.12 -10.99
C VAL A 131 31.06 -0.05 -12.17
N TRP A 132 30.88 -1.13 -12.92
CA TRP A 132 29.90 -1.20 -14.01
C TRP A 132 28.46 -1.05 -13.53
N GLN A 133 28.11 -1.55 -12.34
CA GLN A 133 26.79 -1.29 -11.76
C GLN A 133 26.59 0.21 -11.53
N GLN A 134 27.60 0.91 -10.99
CA GLN A 134 27.53 2.35 -10.76
C GLN A 134 27.43 3.15 -12.07
N GLU A 135 28.13 2.70 -13.12
CA GLU A 135 28.05 3.30 -14.46
C GLU A 135 26.66 3.12 -15.09
N LEU A 136 26.08 1.92 -15.01
CA LEU A 136 24.72 1.65 -15.46
C LEU A 136 23.71 2.55 -14.74
N GLU A 137 23.86 2.72 -13.43
CA GLU A 137 22.97 3.55 -12.61
C GLU A 137 23.14 5.04 -12.92
N ALA A 138 24.37 5.49 -13.10
CA ALA A 138 24.68 6.86 -13.51
C ALA A 138 24.19 7.18 -14.93
N SER A 139 24.08 6.18 -15.81
CA SER A 139 23.54 6.33 -17.17
C SER A 139 22.02 6.49 -17.23
N PHE A 140 21.32 6.35 -16.10
CA PHE A 140 19.87 6.50 -16.06
C PHE A 140 19.48 7.94 -16.43
N PRO A 141 18.65 8.15 -17.48
CA PRO A 141 18.39 9.48 -18.03
C PRO A 141 17.43 10.32 -17.16
N TYR A 142 16.80 9.74 -16.15
CA TYR A 142 15.83 10.42 -15.28
C TYR A 142 16.40 10.65 -13.87
N VAL A 143 15.83 11.62 -13.16
CA VAL A 143 16.13 11.81 -11.74
C VAL A 143 15.32 10.81 -10.94
N GLU A 144 16.02 10.02 -10.14
CA GLU A 144 15.40 9.01 -9.29
C GLU A 144 14.68 9.67 -8.10
N THR A 145 13.52 9.13 -7.76
CA THR A 145 12.78 9.54 -6.57
C THR A 145 13.34 8.86 -5.32
N PRO A 146 13.18 9.44 -4.11
CA PRO A 146 13.71 8.86 -2.87
C PRO A 146 13.22 7.43 -2.60
N ASP A 147 11.96 7.13 -2.91
CA ASP A 147 11.37 5.79 -2.78
C ASP A 147 11.93 4.79 -3.81
N GLN A 148 12.21 5.21 -5.05
CA GLN A 148 12.93 4.39 -6.02
C GLN A 148 14.30 3.98 -5.51
N MET A 149 15.06 4.93 -4.95
CA MET A 149 16.38 4.66 -4.37
C MET A 149 16.29 3.67 -3.21
N GLU A 150 15.32 3.85 -2.32
CA GLU A 150 15.09 2.94 -1.19
C GLU A 150 14.73 1.51 -1.65
N VAL A 151 13.79 1.39 -2.60
CA VAL A 151 13.38 0.09 -3.16
C VAL A 151 14.58 -0.63 -3.79
N GLN A 152 15.43 0.09 -4.53
CA GLN A 152 16.60 -0.51 -5.15
C GLN A 152 17.62 -0.98 -4.11
N GLU A 153 17.89 -0.20 -3.06
CA GLU A 153 18.79 -0.59 -1.98
C GLU A 153 18.25 -1.85 -1.26
N GLN A 154 16.94 -1.91 -1.02
CA GLN A 154 16.29 -3.09 -0.42
C GLN A 154 16.40 -4.34 -1.30
N VAL A 155 16.16 -4.22 -2.62
CA VAL A 155 16.27 -5.34 -3.58
C VAL A 155 17.70 -5.86 -3.61
N LYS A 156 18.70 -4.98 -3.77
CA LYS A 156 20.12 -5.40 -3.79
C LYS A 156 20.56 -5.98 -2.44
N GLY A 157 20.15 -5.35 -1.34
CA GLY A 157 20.45 -5.82 0.00
C GLY A 157 19.85 -7.19 0.29
N ASP A 158 18.73 -7.56 -0.34
CA ASP A 158 18.19 -8.92 -0.26
C ASP A 158 18.97 -9.91 -1.12
N MET A 159 19.36 -9.54 -2.34
CA MET A 159 20.22 -10.36 -3.21
C MET A 159 21.58 -10.68 -2.56
N GLU A 160 22.10 -9.78 -1.71
CA GLU A 160 23.36 -9.99 -0.98
C GLU A 160 23.23 -10.88 0.26
N LYS A 161 22.04 -11.46 0.54
CA LYS A 161 21.84 -12.37 1.68
C LYS A 161 22.02 -13.83 1.25
N ALA A 162 22.31 -14.68 2.23
CA ALA A 162 22.40 -16.13 2.02
C ALA A 162 21.04 -16.82 1.80
N LYS A 163 19.93 -16.10 2.03
CA LYS A 163 18.57 -16.60 1.82
C LYS A 163 18.04 -16.15 0.46
N PRO A 164 17.29 -16.99 -0.28
CA PRO A 164 16.68 -16.57 -1.53
C PRO A 164 15.72 -15.39 -1.34
N MET A 165 15.83 -14.37 -2.18
CA MET A 165 14.92 -13.21 -2.18
C MET A 165 13.51 -13.62 -2.67
N ASP A 166 12.44 -13.09 -2.05
CA ASP A 166 11.09 -13.07 -2.63
C ASP A 166 10.39 -11.74 -2.33
N ARG A 167 10.74 -10.73 -3.12
CA ARG A 167 10.29 -9.36 -2.94
C ARG A 167 9.19 -9.00 -3.92
N LEU A 168 8.17 -8.31 -3.43
CA LEU A 168 7.16 -7.66 -4.27
C LEU A 168 7.43 -6.16 -4.32
N VAL A 169 7.65 -5.63 -5.52
CA VAL A 169 7.72 -4.19 -5.77
C VAL A 169 6.38 -3.72 -6.33
N CYS A 170 5.69 -2.91 -5.54
CA CYS A 170 4.48 -2.23 -5.94
C CYS A 170 4.78 -0.79 -6.32
N GLY A 171 4.27 -0.33 -7.45
CA GLY A 171 4.34 1.07 -7.82
C GLY A 171 3.44 1.31 -9.01
N ASP A 172 2.93 2.53 -9.19
CA ASP A 172 2.04 2.80 -10.32
C ASP A 172 2.77 2.59 -11.66
N VAL A 173 2.01 2.47 -12.75
CA VAL A 173 2.54 2.42 -14.11
C VAL A 173 3.45 3.64 -14.33
N GLY A 174 4.67 3.43 -14.84
CA GLY A 174 5.62 4.53 -15.09
C GLY A 174 6.46 4.98 -13.88
N TYR A 175 6.33 4.35 -12.71
CA TYR A 175 7.12 4.71 -11.51
C TYR A 175 8.51 4.06 -11.49
N GLY A 176 9.06 3.66 -12.63
CA GLY A 176 10.42 3.08 -12.69
C GLY A 176 10.54 1.61 -12.24
N LYS A 177 9.44 0.85 -12.13
CA LYS A 177 9.48 -0.61 -11.84
C LYS A 177 10.46 -1.37 -12.74
N THR A 178 10.45 -1.05 -14.04
CA THR A 178 11.36 -1.66 -15.02
C THR A 178 12.83 -1.33 -14.74
N GLU A 179 13.14 -0.13 -14.25
CA GLU A 179 14.53 0.24 -13.91
C GLU A 179 15.02 -0.56 -12.69
N VAL A 180 14.17 -0.78 -11.67
CA VAL A 180 14.48 -1.67 -10.54
C VAL A 180 14.81 -3.09 -11.05
N ALA A 181 14.03 -3.59 -12.00
CA ALA A 181 14.23 -4.90 -12.60
C ALA A 181 15.55 -5.00 -13.40
N ILE A 182 15.86 -3.97 -14.19
CA ILE A 182 17.10 -3.91 -15.00
C ILE A 182 18.33 -3.90 -14.08
N ARG A 183 18.32 -3.10 -13.01
CA ARG A 183 19.44 -3.03 -12.05
C ARG A 183 19.65 -4.36 -11.33
N ALA A 184 18.58 -5.03 -10.91
CA ALA A 184 18.66 -6.36 -10.30
C ALA A 184 19.16 -7.42 -11.29
N ALA A 185 18.67 -7.39 -12.53
CA ALA A 185 19.12 -8.30 -13.59
C ALA A 185 20.61 -8.10 -13.91
N PHE A 186 21.07 -6.86 -14.00
CA PHE A 186 22.48 -6.55 -14.25
C PHE A 186 23.38 -7.10 -13.15
N LYS A 187 23.05 -6.85 -11.88
CA LYS A 187 23.77 -7.39 -10.72
C LYS A 187 23.87 -8.92 -10.79
N ALA A 188 22.79 -9.60 -11.14
CA ALA A 188 22.79 -11.05 -11.24
C ALA A 188 23.74 -11.57 -12.34
N VAL A 189 23.75 -10.94 -13.51
CA VAL A 189 24.63 -11.34 -14.62
C VAL A 189 26.10 -11.04 -14.33
N MET A 190 26.40 -9.98 -13.58
CA MET A 190 27.77 -9.68 -13.16
C MET A 190 28.41 -10.79 -12.32
N ASP A 191 27.60 -11.58 -11.61
CA ASP A 191 28.03 -12.78 -10.88
C ASP A 191 27.94 -14.08 -11.71
N GLY A 192 27.79 -13.97 -13.03
CA GLY A 192 27.73 -15.12 -13.95
C GLY A 192 26.44 -15.94 -13.81
N LYS A 193 25.36 -15.33 -13.31
CA LYS A 193 24.02 -15.94 -13.25
C LYS A 193 23.16 -15.50 -14.42
N GLN A 194 22.29 -16.41 -14.87
CA GLN A 194 21.28 -16.09 -15.87
C GLN A 194 20.04 -15.49 -15.22
N VAL A 195 19.32 -14.66 -15.98
CA VAL A 195 18.09 -13.99 -15.56
C VAL A 195 16.93 -14.38 -16.47
N ALA A 196 15.81 -14.73 -15.87
CA ALA A 196 14.55 -14.94 -16.57
C ALA A 196 13.58 -13.80 -16.25
N VAL A 197 13.02 -13.16 -17.28
CA VAL A 197 11.97 -12.13 -17.12
C VAL A 197 10.68 -12.69 -17.70
N LEU A 198 9.74 -13.01 -16.82
CA LEU A 198 8.46 -13.61 -17.16
C LEU A 198 7.36 -12.55 -17.21
N VAL A 199 6.69 -12.46 -18.36
CA VAL A 199 5.63 -11.49 -18.63
C VAL A 199 4.38 -12.16 -19.21
N PRO A 200 3.17 -11.60 -19.03
CA PRO A 200 1.95 -12.31 -19.40
C PRO A 200 1.65 -12.28 -20.90
N THR A 201 2.17 -11.30 -21.66
CA THR A 201 1.87 -11.11 -23.08
C THR A 201 3.14 -10.95 -23.92
N THR A 202 3.06 -11.36 -25.18
CA THR A 202 4.13 -11.22 -26.17
C THR A 202 4.50 -9.77 -26.44
N VAL A 203 3.54 -8.86 -26.42
CA VAL A 203 3.80 -7.42 -26.59
C VAL A 203 4.59 -6.85 -25.40
N LEU A 204 4.24 -7.22 -24.16
CA LEU A 204 5.06 -6.88 -23.00
C LEU A 204 6.46 -7.47 -23.10
N ALA A 205 6.60 -8.69 -23.62
CA ALA A 205 7.91 -9.32 -23.80
C ALA A 205 8.79 -8.51 -24.76
N GLN A 206 8.21 -8.04 -25.86
CA GLN A 206 8.91 -7.18 -26.82
C GLN A 206 9.23 -5.81 -26.22
N GLN A 207 8.32 -5.22 -25.45
CA GLN A 207 8.58 -3.95 -24.78
C GLN A 207 9.74 -4.06 -23.80
N HIS A 208 9.71 -5.04 -22.89
CA HIS A 208 10.82 -5.30 -21.97
C HIS A 208 12.10 -5.60 -22.73
N PHE A 209 12.05 -6.38 -23.81
CA PHE A 209 13.22 -6.67 -24.64
C PHE A 209 13.85 -5.41 -25.24
N ALA A 210 13.04 -4.51 -25.81
CA ALA A 210 13.52 -3.24 -26.34
C ALA A 210 14.18 -2.39 -25.26
N THR A 211 13.52 -2.20 -24.11
CA THR A 211 14.03 -1.39 -23.00
C THR A 211 15.31 -1.97 -22.39
N PHE A 212 15.36 -3.28 -22.18
CA PHE A 212 16.57 -3.95 -21.67
C PHE A 212 17.73 -3.83 -22.64
N LYS A 213 17.47 -4.01 -23.94
CA LYS A 213 18.50 -3.90 -24.98
C LYS A 213 19.06 -2.48 -25.09
N GLU A 214 18.21 -1.46 -25.04
CA GLU A 214 18.61 -0.06 -25.05
C GLU A 214 19.42 0.31 -23.79
N ARG A 215 18.92 -0.05 -22.59
CA ARG A 215 19.58 0.29 -21.33
C ARG A 215 20.92 -0.42 -21.13
N LEU A 216 21.06 -1.63 -21.67
CA LEU A 216 22.25 -2.47 -21.50
C LEU A 216 23.16 -2.49 -22.74
N GLU A 217 22.93 -1.63 -23.73
CA GLU A 217 23.69 -1.61 -25.00
C GLU A 217 25.20 -1.42 -24.80
N ALA A 218 25.59 -0.65 -23.78
CA ALA A 218 27.00 -0.38 -23.47
C ALA A 218 27.75 -1.58 -22.87
N PHE A 219 27.06 -2.67 -22.53
CA PHE A 219 27.62 -3.81 -21.82
C PHE A 219 27.61 -5.08 -22.69
N PRO A 220 28.62 -5.95 -22.58
CA PRO A 220 28.74 -7.14 -23.41
C PRO A 220 27.82 -8.28 -22.91
N MET A 221 26.51 -8.06 -22.95
CA MET A 221 25.50 -8.99 -22.45
C MET A 221 24.61 -9.47 -23.60
N ARG A 222 24.31 -10.76 -23.62
CA ARG A 222 23.38 -11.33 -24.60
C ARG A 222 21.97 -11.41 -24.03
N ILE A 223 21.11 -10.57 -24.59
CA ILE A 223 19.68 -10.47 -24.23
C ILE A 223 18.87 -11.07 -25.38
N GLU A 224 17.95 -11.97 -25.07
CA GLU A 224 17.07 -12.61 -26.05
C GLU A 224 15.60 -12.60 -25.60
N ALA A 225 14.68 -12.54 -26.57
CA ALA A 225 13.24 -12.60 -26.32
C ALA A 225 12.64 -13.92 -26.83
N LEU A 226 12.12 -14.74 -25.93
CA LEU A 226 11.42 -15.98 -26.26
C LEU A 226 9.91 -15.72 -26.36
N SER A 227 9.45 -15.49 -27.58
CA SER A 227 8.05 -15.16 -27.89
C SER A 227 7.59 -15.83 -29.19
N ARG A 228 6.27 -15.79 -29.45
CA ARG A 228 5.68 -16.35 -30.67
C ARG A 228 6.14 -15.67 -31.96
N PHE A 229 6.69 -14.45 -31.87
CA PHE A 229 7.25 -13.74 -33.02
C PHE A 229 8.59 -14.30 -33.51
N LYS A 230 9.25 -15.14 -32.73
CA LYS A 230 10.48 -15.81 -33.15
C LYS A 230 10.16 -17.05 -33.97
N THR A 231 10.85 -17.22 -35.09
CA THR A 231 10.77 -18.43 -35.91
C THR A 231 11.22 -19.66 -35.12
N PRO A 232 10.78 -20.88 -35.47
CA PRO A 232 11.21 -22.10 -34.79
C PRO A 232 12.73 -22.27 -34.74
N LYS A 233 13.44 -21.83 -35.80
CA LYS A 233 14.90 -21.85 -35.87
C LYS A 233 15.54 -20.91 -34.85
N GLU A 234 15.04 -19.68 -34.72
CA GLU A 234 15.52 -18.74 -33.71
C GLU A 234 15.21 -19.22 -32.30
N GLN A 235 14.01 -19.77 -32.06
CA GLN A 235 13.66 -20.34 -30.76
C GLN A 235 14.63 -21.46 -30.37
N GLY A 236 14.94 -22.38 -31.30
CA GLY A 236 15.92 -23.45 -31.06
C GLY A 236 17.30 -22.90 -30.64
N ALA A 237 17.81 -21.89 -31.36
CA ALA A 237 19.09 -21.27 -31.03
C ALA A 237 19.09 -20.56 -29.66
N ILE A 238 17.96 -19.96 -29.25
CA ILE A 238 17.80 -19.34 -27.93
C ILE A 238 17.79 -20.41 -26.84
N LEU A 239 17.08 -21.52 -27.03
CA LEU A 239 17.00 -22.62 -26.06
C LEU A 239 18.37 -23.28 -25.86
N GLU A 240 19.11 -23.52 -26.93
CA GLU A 240 20.51 -24.00 -26.85
C GLU A 240 21.39 -22.98 -26.10
N GLY A 241 21.20 -21.69 -26.39
CA GLY A 241 21.91 -20.60 -25.72
C GLY A 241 21.61 -20.50 -24.22
N LEU A 242 20.38 -20.78 -23.81
CA LEU A 242 19.98 -20.86 -22.40
C LEU A 242 20.64 -22.05 -21.69
N ALA A 243 20.65 -23.21 -22.34
CA ALA A 243 21.20 -24.45 -21.78
C ALA A 243 22.74 -24.42 -21.66
N ASN A 244 23.43 -23.76 -22.60
CA ASN A 244 24.89 -23.64 -22.56
C ASN A 244 25.40 -22.40 -21.79
N GLY A 245 24.50 -21.46 -21.46
CA GLY A 245 24.77 -20.24 -20.71
C GLY A 245 25.33 -19.09 -21.54
N SER A 246 25.21 -19.13 -22.87
CA SER A 246 25.59 -18.01 -23.75
C SER A 246 24.55 -16.88 -23.80
N VAL A 247 23.32 -17.14 -23.35
CA VAL A 247 22.26 -16.14 -23.17
C VAL A 247 22.19 -15.76 -21.70
N ASP A 248 22.46 -14.49 -21.39
CA ASP A 248 22.51 -13.99 -20.02
C ASP A 248 21.11 -13.64 -19.49
N ILE A 249 20.31 -12.95 -20.31
CA ILE A 249 18.96 -12.52 -19.95
C ILE A 249 17.98 -13.03 -21.00
N CYS A 250 16.96 -13.76 -20.56
CA CYS A 250 15.88 -14.19 -21.43
C CYS A 250 14.53 -13.63 -20.97
N ILE A 251 13.88 -12.88 -21.87
CA ILE A 251 12.59 -12.25 -21.63
C ILE A 251 11.55 -13.04 -22.39
N GLY A 252 10.48 -13.48 -21.73
CA GLY A 252 9.53 -14.35 -22.39
C GLY A 252 8.20 -14.49 -21.69
N THR A 253 7.27 -15.06 -22.43
CA THR A 253 5.93 -15.35 -21.92
C THR A 253 5.92 -16.68 -21.15
N HIS A 254 4.74 -17.25 -20.91
CA HIS A 254 4.58 -18.62 -20.41
C HIS A 254 5.39 -19.68 -21.17
N ARG A 255 5.88 -19.38 -22.38
CA ARG A 255 6.84 -20.22 -23.12
C ARG A 255 8.10 -20.57 -22.32
N LEU A 256 8.56 -19.68 -21.43
CA LEU A 256 9.70 -19.92 -20.53
C LEU A 256 9.44 -21.00 -19.47
N LEU A 257 8.16 -21.34 -19.20
CA LEU A 257 7.76 -22.32 -18.20
C LEU A 257 7.56 -23.73 -18.79
N GLN A 258 7.84 -23.89 -20.09
CA GLN A 258 7.71 -25.19 -20.76
C GLN A 258 8.89 -26.09 -20.43
N LYS A 259 8.67 -27.42 -20.47
CA LYS A 259 9.62 -28.44 -19.99
C LYS A 259 10.93 -28.50 -20.79
N ASP A 260 10.94 -27.98 -22.01
CA ASP A 260 12.09 -27.96 -22.91
C ASP A 260 13.04 -26.77 -22.63
N VAL A 261 12.64 -25.84 -21.76
CA VAL A 261 13.47 -24.70 -21.35
C VAL A 261 14.34 -25.13 -20.18
N SER A 262 15.66 -25.11 -20.36
CA SER A 262 16.64 -25.39 -19.31
C SER A 262 17.65 -24.25 -19.24
N PHE A 263 17.84 -23.71 -18.05
CA PHE A 263 18.90 -22.74 -17.78
C PHE A 263 20.13 -23.47 -17.23
N LYS A 264 21.33 -23.01 -17.60
CA LYS A 264 22.58 -23.50 -17.02
C LYS A 264 22.75 -23.09 -15.57
N ASN A 265 22.47 -21.82 -15.26
CA ASN A 265 22.72 -21.23 -13.94
C ASN A 265 21.77 -20.07 -13.66
N LEU A 266 20.47 -20.33 -13.60
CA LEU A 266 19.46 -19.32 -13.27
C LEU A 266 19.66 -18.80 -11.84
N GLY A 267 19.86 -17.49 -11.69
CA GLY A 267 20.06 -16.84 -10.38
C GLY A 267 18.96 -15.86 -10.00
N LEU A 268 18.22 -15.31 -10.98
CA LEU A 268 17.14 -14.37 -10.72
C LEU A 268 15.94 -14.62 -11.65
N LEU A 269 14.75 -14.66 -11.07
CA LEU A 269 13.48 -14.69 -11.78
C LEU A 269 12.71 -13.40 -11.52
N ILE A 270 12.45 -12.63 -12.57
CA ILE A 270 11.64 -11.42 -12.52
C ILE A 270 10.25 -11.75 -13.07
N ILE A 271 9.19 -11.42 -12.34
CA ILE A 271 7.81 -11.68 -12.75
C ILE A 271 7.07 -10.35 -12.80
N ASP A 272 6.61 -9.94 -13.97
CA ASP A 272 5.77 -8.75 -14.14
C ASP A 272 4.29 -9.14 -14.27
N GLU A 273 3.40 -8.41 -13.59
CA GLU A 273 1.95 -8.59 -13.61
C GLU A 273 1.50 -10.05 -13.28
N GLU A 274 2.03 -10.61 -12.18
CA GLU A 274 1.78 -11.99 -11.71
C GLU A 274 0.29 -12.41 -11.70
N GLN A 275 -0.62 -11.45 -11.45
CA GLN A 275 -2.06 -11.72 -11.40
C GLN A 275 -2.64 -12.30 -12.69
N ARG A 276 -2.01 -12.05 -13.85
CA ARG A 276 -2.50 -12.50 -15.17
C ARG A 276 -2.10 -13.95 -15.50
N PHE A 277 -1.26 -14.59 -14.69
CA PHE A 277 -0.85 -15.99 -14.91
C PHE A 277 -1.89 -16.98 -14.39
N GLY A 278 -2.14 -18.04 -15.17
CA GLY A 278 -3.04 -19.13 -14.82
C GLY A 278 -2.53 -20.01 -13.68
N VAL A 279 -3.42 -20.86 -13.14
CA VAL A 279 -3.14 -21.72 -11.97
C VAL A 279 -1.97 -22.67 -12.22
N ALA A 280 -1.91 -23.31 -13.38
CA ALA A 280 -0.83 -24.24 -13.74
C ALA A 280 0.55 -23.54 -13.81
N HIS A 281 0.61 -22.32 -14.32
CA HIS A 281 1.84 -21.52 -14.35
C HIS A 281 2.29 -21.16 -12.92
N LYS A 282 1.34 -20.80 -12.04
CA LYS A 282 1.63 -20.47 -10.64
C LYS A 282 2.19 -21.64 -9.85
N GLU A 283 1.73 -22.86 -10.10
CA GLU A 283 2.31 -24.06 -9.49
C GLU A 283 3.76 -24.32 -9.93
N HIS A 284 4.09 -24.07 -11.20
CA HIS A 284 5.47 -24.16 -11.67
C HIS A 284 6.36 -23.06 -11.04
N LEU A 285 5.85 -21.82 -10.96
CA LEU A 285 6.54 -20.70 -10.31
C LEU A 285 6.82 -20.97 -8.83
N LYS A 286 5.91 -21.63 -8.11
CA LYS A 286 6.13 -22.04 -6.71
C LYS A 286 7.34 -22.95 -6.53
N LYS A 287 7.66 -23.79 -7.52
CA LYS A 287 8.85 -24.65 -7.47
C LYS A 287 10.12 -23.82 -7.66
N MET A 288 10.17 -22.99 -8.71
CA MET A 288 11.33 -22.13 -8.97
C MET A 288 11.60 -21.12 -7.83
N ARG A 289 10.54 -20.59 -7.21
CA ARG A 289 10.60 -19.71 -6.03
C ARG A 289 11.32 -20.31 -4.82
N ARG A 290 11.56 -21.63 -4.76
CA ARG A 290 12.28 -22.28 -3.66
C ARG A 290 13.79 -22.22 -3.83
N GLU A 291 14.28 -22.13 -5.05
CA GLU A 291 15.70 -22.34 -5.39
C GLU A 291 16.37 -21.05 -5.90
N VAL A 292 15.59 -20.08 -6.37
CA VAL A 292 16.07 -18.89 -7.08
C VAL A 292 15.46 -17.63 -6.46
N ASP A 293 16.22 -16.54 -6.47
CA ASP A 293 15.72 -15.21 -6.11
C ASP A 293 14.58 -14.79 -7.04
N VAL A 294 13.50 -14.27 -6.45
CA VAL A 294 12.30 -13.83 -7.18
C VAL A 294 11.97 -12.38 -6.89
N LEU A 295 11.90 -11.59 -7.95
CA LEU A 295 11.43 -10.21 -7.93
C LEU A 295 10.08 -10.14 -8.64
N THR A 296 9.01 -9.83 -7.91
CA THR A 296 7.67 -9.64 -8.50
C THR A 296 7.38 -8.15 -8.65
N LEU A 297 6.92 -7.71 -9.82
CA LEU A 297 6.52 -6.33 -10.12
C LEU A 297 5.00 -6.26 -10.30
N SER A 298 4.35 -5.26 -9.71
CA SER A 298 2.91 -5.05 -9.92
C SER A 298 2.50 -3.58 -9.82
N ALA A 299 1.53 -3.18 -10.65
CA ALA A 299 0.92 -1.86 -10.59
C ALA A 299 -0.07 -1.70 -9.42
N THR A 300 -0.73 -2.79 -9.03
CA THR A 300 -1.74 -2.80 -7.97
C THR A 300 -1.54 -4.04 -7.12
N PRO A 301 -1.19 -3.93 -5.83
CA PRO A 301 -1.09 -5.10 -4.98
C PRO A 301 -2.44 -5.80 -4.91
N ILE A 302 -2.45 -7.10 -5.22
CA ILE A 302 -3.63 -7.94 -5.04
C ILE A 302 -3.98 -7.91 -3.53
N PRO A 303 -5.24 -7.71 -3.12
CA PRO A 303 -5.59 -7.57 -1.69
C PRO A 303 -5.08 -8.71 -0.79
N ARG A 304 -4.99 -9.94 -1.31
CA ARG A 304 -4.38 -11.08 -0.61
C ARG A 304 -2.86 -10.96 -0.44
N THR A 305 -2.17 -10.43 -1.44
CA THR A 305 -0.72 -10.18 -1.38
C THR A 305 -0.42 -8.99 -0.47
N LEU A 306 -1.23 -7.95 -0.58
CA LEU A 306 -1.25 -6.79 0.31
C LEU A 306 -1.41 -7.23 1.77
N HIS A 307 -2.35 -8.15 2.03
CA HIS A 307 -2.57 -8.78 3.33
C HIS A 307 -1.35 -9.55 3.85
N MET A 308 -0.65 -10.34 3.01
CA MET A 308 0.56 -11.06 3.43
C MET A 308 1.74 -10.13 3.74
N SER A 309 1.86 -9.04 2.98
CA SER A 309 2.88 -8.03 3.20
C SER A 309 2.61 -7.21 4.47
N LEU A 310 1.36 -6.87 4.75
CA LEU A 310 0.95 -6.19 5.99
C LEU A 310 1.24 -7.00 7.26
N VAL A 311 1.35 -8.32 7.14
CA VAL A 311 1.63 -9.25 8.24
C VAL A 311 3.14 -9.53 8.38
N GLY A 312 3.99 -8.95 7.51
CA GLY A 312 5.44 -9.15 7.55
C GLY A 312 5.87 -10.58 7.16
N VAL A 313 5.04 -11.26 6.37
CA VAL A 313 5.31 -12.60 5.82
C VAL A 313 6.00 -12.51 4.46
N ARG A 314 5.70 -11.47 3.68
CA ARG A 314 6.31 -11.21 2.37
C ARG A 314 6.92 -9.82 2.34
N ASP A 315 8.21 -9.73 2.02
CA ASP A 315 8.91 -8.47 1.83
C ASP A 315 8.28 -7.69 0.66
N MET A 316 7.82 -6.48 0.93
CA MET A 316 7.16 -5.60 -0.04
C MET A 316 7.75 -4.21 0.04
N SER A 317 8.01 -3.64 -1.12
CA SER A 317 8.42 -2.25 -1.27
C SER A 317 7.37 -1.51 -2.09
N THR A 318 7.05 -0.29 -1.69
CA THR A 318 6.08 0.58 -2.37
C THR A 318 6.78 1.81 -2.94
N MET A 319 6.57 2.08 -4.22
CA MET A 319 6.90 3.34 -4.89
C MET A 319 5.62 4.15 -5.04
N GLU A 320 5.56 5.29 -4.36
CA GLU A 320 4.40 6.18 -4.26
C GLU A 320 4.62 7.50 -5.00
N MET A 321 5.87 7.95 -5.13
CA MET A 321 6.20 9.22 -5.76
C MET A 321 6.23 9.08 -7.29
N PRO A 322 5.43 9.87 -8.02
CA PRO A 322 5.58 9.96 -9.47
C PRO A 322 6.90 10.65 -9.85
N PRO A 323 7.55 10.23 -10.94
CA PRO A 323 8.65 11.01 -11.54
C PRO A 323 8.18 12.41 -11.98
N GLU A 324 9.06 13.43 -11.90
CA GLU A 324 8.73 14.85 -12.14
C GLU A 324 8.08 15.16 -13.51
N GLN A 325 8.21 14.29 -14.51
CA GLN A 325 7.70 14.53 -15.87
C GLN A 325 6.26 14.04 -16.11
N ARG A 326 5.56 13.50 -15.10
CA ARG A 326 4.22 12.93 -15.32
C ARG A 326 3.11 13.92 -14.99
N LEU A 327 2.33 14.30 -16.00
CA LEU A 327 1.13 15.13 -15.83
C LEU A 327 -0.05 14.30 -15.30
N PRO A 328 -0.91 14.88 -14.44
CA PRO A 328 -2.11 14.20 -13.96
C PRO A 328 -3.12 14.00 -15.10
N ILE A 329 -3.88 12.90 -15.04
CA ILE A 329 -4.90 12.57 -16.04
C ILE A 329 -6.21 13.27 -15.67
N LYS A 330 -6.72 14.14 -16.55
CA LYS A 330 -8.02 14.77 -16.35
C LYS A 330 -9.14 13.74 -16.50
N THR A 331 -9.85 13.49 -15.40
CA THR A 331 -10.88 12.46 -15.33
C THR A 331 -12.27 13.09 -15.37
N TYR A 332 -13.16 12.53 -16.20
CA TYR A 332 -14.55 12.95 -16.33
C TYR A 332 -15.47 11.75 -16.11
N VAL A 333 -16.55 11.95 -15.34
CA VAL A 333 -17.63 10.99 -15.19
C VAL A 333 -18.90 11.64 -15.72
N ALA A 334 -19.47 11.07 -16.79
CA ALA A 334 -20.60 11.70 -17.49
C ALA A 334 -21.56 10.66 -18.09
N GLN A 335 -22.76 11.11 -18.42
CA GLN A 335 -23.67 10.33 -19.26
C GLN A 335 -23.11 10.24 -20.68
N TYR A 336 -23.39 9.13 -21.35
CA TYR A 336 -23.03 8.98 -22.75
C TYR A 336 -23.72 10.05 -23.60
N ASP A 337 -22.90 10.86 -24.27
CA ASP A 337 -23.32 11.88 -25.23
C ASP A 337 -22.41 11.76 -26.47
N GLU A 338 -23.02 11.68 -27.65
CA GLU A 338 -22.34 11.57 -28.93
C GLU A 338 -21.53 12.82 -29.26
N ARG A 339 -21.99 14.00 -28.84
CA ARG A 339 -21.25 15.27 -29.06
C ARG A 339 -19.96 15.30 -28.25
N LEU A 340 -20.05 15.01 -26.96
CA LEU A 340 -18.89 14.91 -26.07
C LEU A 340 -17.86 13.89 -26.60
N MET A 341 -18.34 12.74 -27.06
CA MET A 341 -17.48 11.69 -27.61
C MET A 341 -16.75 12.17 -28.87
N ARG A 342 -17.47 12.78 -29.82
CA ARG A 342 -16.88 13.31 -31.05
C ARG A 342 -15.85 14.40 -30.74
N GLU A 343 -16.17 15.35 -29.86
CA GLU A 343 -15.25 16.42 -29.45
C GLU A 343 -13.99 15.86 -28.77
N ALA A 344 -14.14 14.87 -27.89
CA ALA A 344 -13.01 14.25 -27.20
C ALA A 344 -12.05 13.55 -28.17
N VAL A 345 -12.58 12.86 -29.20
CA VAL A 345 -11.75 12.18 -30.21
C VAL A 345 -11.11 13.18 -31.16
N LEU A 346 -11.86 14.14 -31.71
CA LEU A 346 -11.32 15.12 -32.65
C LEU A 346 -10.17 15.93 -32.03
N ARG A 347 -10.30 16.32 -30.75
CA ARG A 347 -9.23 16.99 -30.00
C ARG A 347 -7.95 16.15 -29.93
N GLU A 348 -8.06 14.83 -29.87
CA GLU A 348 -6.89 13.94 -29.85
C GLU A 348 -6.26 13.82 -31.25
N LEU A 349 -7.09 13.72 -32.29
CA LEU A 349 -6.63 13.63 -33.68
C LEU A 349 -5.92 14.91 -34.13
N GLU A 350 -6.40 16.09 -33.72
CA GLU A 350 -5.77 17.39 -34.03
C GLU A 350 -4.32 17.48 -33.53
N ARG A 351 -3.96 16.71 -32.48
CA ARG A 351 -2.60 16.63 -31.95
C ARG A 351 -1.82 15.38 -32.39
N ASN A 352 -2.29 14.69 -33.43
CA ASN A 352 -1.73 13.41 -33.92
C ASN A 352 -1.62 12.35 -32.83
N GLY A 353 -2.53 12.37 -31.87
CA GLY A 353 -2.63 11.36 -30.83
C GLY A 353 -3.59 10.24 -31.19
N GLN A 354 -3.63 9.22 -30.34
CA GLN A 354 -4.48 8.05 -30.51
C GLN A 354 -5.46 7.90 -29.34
N VAL A 355 -6.57 7.20 -29.57
CA VAL A 355 -7.66 7.04 -28.61
C VAL A 355 -7.90 5.56 -28.28
N PHE A 356 -8.00 5.25 -26.99
CA PHE A 356 -8.61 3.99 -26.53
C PHE A 356 -10.11 4.16 -26.32
N PHE A 357 -10.91 3.34 -27.00
CA PHE A 357 -12.34 3.22 -26.74
C PHE A 357 -12.65 1.84 -26.16
N VAL A 358 -12.93 1.78 -24.85
CA VAL A 358 -13.15 0.52 -24.13
C VAL A 358 -14.64 0.16 -24.12
N HIS A 359 -14.98 -0.97 -24.71
CA HIS A 359 -16.30 -1.59 -24.67
C HIS A 359 -16.20 -3.06 -24.27
N ASN A 360 -16.54 -3.38 -23.01
CA ASN A 360 -16.35 -4.72 -22.44
C ASN A 360 -17.48 -5.71 -22.80
N ARG A 361 -17.78 -5.86 -24.10
CA ARG A 361 -18.72 -6.86 -24.63
C ARG A 361 -18.40 -7.22 -26.07
N VAL A 362 -17.83 -8.40 -26.27
CA VAL A 362 -17.37 -8.86 -27.60
C VAL A 362 -18.53 -8.96 -28.61
N GLN A 363 -19.72 -9.38 -28.18
CA GLN A 363 -20.85 -9.57 -29.11
C GLN A 363 -21.32 -8.27 -29.79
N SER A 364 -21.11 -7.12 -29.16
CA SER A 364 -21.56 -5.82 -29.66
C SER A 364 -20.41 -4.89 -30.07
N ILE A 365 -19.16 -5.35 -30.00
CA ILE A 365 -18.01 -4.49 -30.24
C ILE A 365 -17.92 -4.02 -31.70
N ALA A 366 -18.24 -4.87 -32.67
CA ALA A 366 -18.27 -4.52 -34.09
C ALA A 366 -19.34 -3.46 -34.37
N TYR A 367 -20.57 -3.66 -33.86
CA TYR A 367 -21.64 -2.67 -33.95
C TYR A 367 -21.25 -1.30 -33.36
N VAL A 368 -20.55 -1.31 -32.22
CA VAL A 368 -20.07 -0.06 -31.59
C VAL A 368 -18.98 0.59 -32.44
N ALA A 369 -18.07 -0.18 -33.03
CA ALA A 369 -17.06 0.34 -33.94
C ALA A 369 -17.69 0.96 -35.20
N ASP A 370 -18.68 0.30 -35.81
CA ASP A 370 -19.41 0.84 -36.97
C ASP A 370 -20.15 2.14 -36.61
N LYS A 371 -20.77 2.19 -35.42
CA LYS A 371 -21.42 3.39 -34.92
C LYS A 371 -20.41 4.53 -34.71
N LEU A 372 -19.21 4.23 -34.17
CA LEU A 372 -18.14 5.21 -34.01
C LEU A 372 -17.61 5.68 -35.37
N GLN A 373 -17.47 4.79 -36.34
CA GLN A 373 -17.02 5.12 -37.70
C GLN A 373 -18.00 6.06 -38.40
N ALA A 374 -19.31 5.83 -38.24
CA ALA A 374 -20.34 6.73 -38.75
C ALA A 374 -20.33 8.10 -38.06
N LEU A 375 -20.03 8.13 -36.77
CA LEU A 375 -19.97 9.36 -35.97
C LEU A 375 -18.67 10.15 -36.18
N ILE A 376 -17.57 9.50 -36.57
CA ILE A 376 -16.25 10.11 -36.79
C ILE A 376 -15.65 9.53 -38.08
N PRO A 377 -16.11 9.96 -39.26
CA PRO A 377 -15.61 9.45 -40.55
C PRO A 377 -14.12 9.75 -40.79
N GLU A 378 -13.56 10.72 -40.09
CA GLU A 378 -12.17 11.17 -40.24
C GLU A 378 -11.15 10.21 -39.60
N ALA A 379 -11.58 9.33 -38.71
CA ALA A 379 -10.71 8.44 -37.94
C ALA A 379 -10.62 7.04 -38.53
N LYS A 380 -9.43 6.44 -38.49
CA LYS A 380 -9.20 5.01 -38.75
C LYS A 380 -9.43 4.21 -37.48
N ILE A 381 -10.40 3.30 -37.52
CA ILE A 381 -10.79 2.49 -36.37
C ILE A 381 -10.30 1.05 -36.52
N ALA A 382 -9.65 0.54 -35.47
CA ALA A 382 -9.28 -0.87 -35.33
C ALA A 382 -10.03 -1.50 -34.15
N ILE A 383 -10.26 -2.82 -34.21
CA ILE A 383 -10.94 -3.58 -33.17
C ILE A 383 -9.98 -4.59 -32.54
N ALA A 384 -9.92 -4.63 -31.20
CA ALA A 384 -9.11 -5.59 -30.47
C ALA A 384 -9.85 -6.22 -29.28
N HIS A 385 -10.02 -7.55 -29.29
CA HIS A 385 -10.65 -8.26 -28.18
C HIS A 385 -10.08 -9.65 -27.91
N GLY A 386 -10.19 -10.13 -26.66
CA GLY A 386 -9.56 -11.39 -26.22
C GLY A 386 -10.07 -12.68 -26.85
N ARG A 387 -11.17 -12.65 -27.63
CA ARG A 387 -11.60 -13.80 -28.45
C ARG A 387 -10.97 -13.87 -29.84
N MET A 388 -10.19 -12.86 -30.24
CA MET A 388 -9.48 -12.90 -31.51
C MET A 388 -8.39 -13.98 -31.45
N PRO A 389 -8.05 -14.61 -32.58
CA PRO A 389 -6.82 -15.36 -32.70
C PRO A 389 -5.63 -14.53 -32.20
N GLU A 390 -4.77 -15.13 -31.38
CA GLU A 390 -3.66 -14.39 -30.75
C GLU A 390 -2.76 -13.69 -31.78
N THR A 391 -2.51 -14.32 -32.94
CA THR A 391 -1.72 -13.75 -34.04
C THR A 391 -2.36 -12.51 -34.67
N GLU A 392 -3.69 -12.49 -34.78
CA GLU A 392 -4.43 -11.37 -35.34
C GLU A 392 -4.46 -10.20 -34.36
N LEU A 393 -4.77 -10.49 -33.09
CA LEU A 393 -4.74 -9.51 -32.02
C LEU A 393 -3.37 -8.83 -31.92
N GLU A 394 -2.30 -9.63 -31.89
CA GLU A 394 -0.92 -9.14 -31.86
C GLU A 394 -0.62 -8.18 -33.01
N LYS A 395 -1.01 -8.55 -34.24
CA LYS A 395 -0.83 -7.69 -35.41
C LYS A 395 -1.57 -6.36 -35.24
N VAL A 396 -2.86 -6.39 -34.88
CA VAL A 396 -3.66 -5.17 -34.67
C VAL A 396 -3.04 -4.28 -33.59
N MET A 397 -2.54 -4.86 -32.49
CA MET A 397 -1.90 -4.09 -31.43
C MET A 397 -0.59 -3.43 -31.92
N THR A 398 0.21 -4.12 -32.72
CA THR A 398 1.45 -3.58 -33.29
C THR A 398 1.17 -2.48 -34.31
N ASP A 399 0.20 -2.68 -35.21
CA ASP A 399 -0.19 -1.69 -36.21
C ASP A 399 -0.74 -0.43 -35.53
N PHE A 400 -1.54 -0.59 -34.47
CA PHE A 400 -1.98 0.52 -33.62
C PHE A 400 -0.79 1.21 -32.93
N ALA A 401 0.16 0.47 -32.35
CA ALA A 401 1.34 1.09 -31.72
C ALA A 401 2.19 1.93 -32.71
N ARG A 402 2.18 1.59 -34.00
CA ARG A 402 2.87 2.33 -35.07
C ARG A 402 2.12 3.54 -35.59
N GLY A 403 0.89 3.79 -35.12
CA GLY A 403 0.05 4.88 -35.60
C GLY A 403 -0.68 4.58 -36.91
N GLU A 404 -0.85 3.30 -37.28
CA GLU A 404 -1.58 2.94 -38.51
C GLU A 404 -3.11 3.11 -38.35
N SER A 405 -3.60 3.16 -37.10
CA SER A 405 -5.00 3.40 -36.74
C SER A 405 -5.08 4.43 -35.61
N ASP A 406 -6.13 5.26 -35.62
CA ASP A 406 -6.25 6.37 -34.70
C ASP A 406 -7.06 6.00 -33.45
N ILE A 407 -8.08 5.15 -33.60
CA ILE A 407 -8.93 4.68 -32.50
C ILE A 407 -8.85 3.17 -32.39
N LEU A 408 -8.55 2.67 -31.20
CA LEU A 408 -8.64 1.25 -30.88
C LEU A 408 -9.89 0.97 -30.04
N VAL A 409 -10.90 0.39 -30.68
CA VAL A 409 -12.10 -0.12 -30.00
C VAL A 409 -11.77 -1.48 -29.40
N CYS A 410 -11.69 -1.54 -28.07
CA CYS A 410 -11.15 -2.70 -27.38
C CYS A 410 -11.95 -3.13 -26.16
N THR A 411 -11.71 -4.35 -25.73
CA THR A 411 -12.17 -4.84 -24.41
C THR A 411 -11.16 -4.45 -23.31
N THR A 412 -11.26 -5.02 -22.11
CA THR A 412 -10.25 -4.88 -21.04
C THR A 412 -8.88 -5.47 -21.38
N ILE A 413 -8.64 -5.87 -22.63
CA ILE A 413 -7.36 -6.42 -23.06
C ILE A 413 -6.23 -5.41 -22.94
N ILE A 414 -6.51 -4.10 -23.06
CA ILE A 414 -5.49 -3.06 -22.85
C ILE A 414 -4.99 -2.98 -21.40
N GLU A 415 -5.67 -3.63 -20.43
CA GLU A 415 -5.15 -3.79 -19.08
C GLU A 415 -3.83 -4.58 -19.04
N SER A 416 -3.50 -5.40 -20.06
CA SER A 416 -2.35 -6.31 -20.04
C SER A 416 -1.03 -5.69 -20.49
N GLY A 417 -0.73 -4.47 -20.07
CA GLY A 417 0.65 -4.00 -20.05
C GLY A 417 1.09 -3.06 -21.15
N LEU A 418 0.26 -2.77 -22.15
CA LEU A 418 0.69 -1.99 -23.31
C LEU A 418 1.07 -0.56 -22.91
N ASP A 419 2.31 -0.18 -23.22
CA ASP A 419 2.78 1.20 -23.18
C ASP A 419 2.70 1.80 -24.57
N MET A 420 1.84 2.80 -24.73
CA MET A 420 1.69 3.54 -25.98
C MET A 420 1.74 5.03 -25.66
N PRO A 421 2.91 5.69 -25.80
CA PRO A 421 3.08 7.08 -25.38
C PRO A 421 2.21 8.06 -26.17
N ASN A 422 1.79 7.68 -27.39
CA ASN A 422 0.92 8.49 -28.25
C ASN A 422 -0.57 8.38 -27.88
N VAL A 423 -0.95 7.46 -26.99
CA VAL A 423 -2.34 7.30 -26.57
C VAL A 423 -2.62 8.16 -25.33
N ASN A 424 -3.27 9.29 -25.54
CA ASN A 424 -3.52 10.27 -24.48
C ASN A 424 -5.00 10.48 -24.15
N THR A 425 -5.92 9.82 -24.87
CA THR A 425 -7.34 9.84 -24.53
C THR A 425 -7.90 8.44 -24.34
N LEU A 426 -8.54 8.23 -23.18
CA LEU A 426 -9.26 7.01 -22.82
C LEU A 426 -10.75 7.31 -22.73
N ILE A 427 -11.57 6.51 -23.40
CA ILE A 427 -13.03 6.55 -23.31
C ILE A 427 -13.50 5.17 -22.86
N VAL A 428 -14.11 5.07 -21.68
CA VAL A 428 -14.67 3.83 -21.16
C VAL A 428 -16.19 3.88 -21.26
N ASN A 429 -16.73 3.08 -22.17
CA ASN A 429 -18.16 2.94 -22.36
C ASN A 429 -18.76 2.01 -21.29
N ARG A 430 -19.88 2.42 -20.69
CA ARG A 430 -20.57 1.70 -19.59
C ARG A 430 -19.65 1.42 -18.40
N ALA A 431 -18.97 2.47 -17.94
CA ALA A 431 -18.05 2.44 -16.82
C ALA A 431 -18.69 1.92 -15.52
N ASP A 432 -20.02 2.03 -15.39
CA ASP A 432 -20.83 1.47 -14.30
C ASP A 432 -20.65 -0.05 -14.12
N ARG A 433 -20.24 -0.76 -15.18
CA ARG A 433 -20.05 -2.22 -15.17
C ARG A 433 -18.64 -2.69 -14.81
N PHE A 434 -17.69 -1.79 -14.61
CA PHE A 434 -16.29 -2.13 -14.33
C PHE A 434 -15.99 -2.00 -12.85
N GLY A 435 -15.14 -2.88 -12.31
CA GLY A 435 -14.62 -2.73 -10.94
C GLY A 435 -13.68 -1.53 -10.78
N LEU A 436 -13.50 -1.02 -9.55
CA LEU A 436 -12.70 0.18 -9.30
C LEU A 436 -11.24 -0.01 -9.77
N THR A 437 -10.65 -1.14 -9.38
CA THR A 437 -9.29 -1.53 -9.79
C THR A 437 -9.14 -1.59 -11.31
N GLN A 438 -10.16 -2.07 -12.04
CA GLN A 438 -10.12 -2.14 -13.50
C GLN A 438 -10.15 -0.73 -14.11
N LEU A 439 -11.05 0.14 -13.64
CA LEU A 439 -11.13 1.52 -14.11
C LEU A 439 -9.83 2.29 -13.90
N TYR A 440 -9.18 2.08 -12.75
CA TYR A 440 -7.89 2.69 -12.47
C TYR A 440 -6.76 2.13 -13.32
N GLN A 441 -6.70 0.81 -13.50
CA GLN A 441 -5.72 0.19 -14.40
C GLN A 441 -5.88 0.68 -15.83
N LEU A 442 -7.12 0.79 -16.34
CA LEU A 442 -7.42 1.35 -17.65
C LEU A 442 -6.97 2.81 -17.72
N ARG A 443 -7.29 3.62 -16.70
CA ARG A 443 -6.86 5.03 -16.62
C ARG A 443 -5.34 5.17 -16.71
N GLY A 444 -4.58 4.32 -16.00
CA GLY A 444 -3.13 4.32 -16.03
C GLY A 444 -2.51 3.91 -17.38
N ARG A 445 -3.32 3.49 -18.37
CA ARG A 445 -2.84 3.18 -19.73
C ARG A 445 -2.68 4.42 -20.61
N VAL A 446 -3.16 5.60 -20.18
CA VAL A 446 -2.99 6.87 -20.90
C VAL A 446 -2.16 7.87 -20.10
N GLY A 447 -1.63 8.90 -20.76
CA GLY A 447 -0.86 9.95 -20.09
C GLY A 447 0.56 9.54 -19.73
N ARG A 448 1.23 8.87 -20.68
CA ARG A 448 2.64 8.49 -20.57
C ARG A 448 3.58 9.43 -21.33
N GLY A 449 3.06 10.23 -22.26
CA GLY A 449 3.81 11.29 -22.93
C GLY A 449 3.81 12.61 -22.16
N ALA A 450 4.46 13.62 -22.74
CA ALA A 450 4.47 15.00 -22.22
C ALA A 450 3.11 15.71 -22.37
N ASN A 451 2.17 15.12 -23.12
CA ASN A 451 0.86 15.68 -23.37
C ASN A 451 -0.11 15.35 -22.23
N LEU A 452 -0.95 16.33 -21.89
CA LEU A 452 -2.03 16.12 -20.93
C LEU A 452 -3.01 15.07 -21.46
N ALA A 453 -3.26 14.05 -20.65
CA ALA A 453 -4.20 12.98 -20.97
C ALA A 453 -5.59 13.19 -20.36
N HIS A 454 -6.59 12.62 -21.02
CA HIS A 454 -8.00 12.70 -20.63
C HIS A 454 -8.59 11.30 -20.51
N ALA A 455 -9.37 11.06 -19.45
CA ALA A 455 -10.10 9.83 -19.23
C ALA A 455 -11.60 10.12 -19.04
N TYR A 456 -12.44 9.56 -19.91
CA TYR A 456 -13.89 9.72 -19.89
C TYR A 456 -14.55 8.41 -19.47
N PHE A 457 -15.19 8.40 -18.30
CA PHE A 457 -15.97 7.28 -17.79
C PHE A 457 -17.45 7.54 -18.04
N LEU A 458 -18.00 6.86 -19.05
CA LEU A 458 -19.35 7.10 -19.55
C LEU A 458 -20.34 6.05 -19.02
N TYR A 459 -21.55 6.47 -18.66
CA TYR A 459 -22.67 5.58 -18.31
C TYR A 459 -23.92 5.87 -19.15
N ASP A 460 -24.81 4.89 -19.28
CA ASP A 460 -25.97 4.98 -20.18
C ASP A 460 -26.90 6.15 -19.81
N LYS A 461 -27.36 6.91 -20.82
CA LYS A 461 -28.30 8.02 -20.65
C LYS A 461 -29.63 7.53 -20.06
N GLY A 462 -30.13 8.21 -19.03
CA GLY A 462 -31.42 7.91 -18.39
C GLY A 462 -31.43 6.69 -17.46
N LYS A 463 -30.28 6.06 -17.22
CA LYS A 463 -30.16 4.93 -16.29
C LYS A 463 -29.75 5.42 -14.90
N MET A 464 -30.48 5.02 -13.87
CA MET A 464 -30.05 5.26 -12.48
C MET A 464 -28.87 4.34 -12.13
N LEU A 465 -27.81 4.92 -11.57
CA LEU A 465 -26.68 4.18 -11.05
C LEU A 465 -27.07 3.53 -9.72
N THR A 466 -26.61 2.30 -9.50
CA THR A 466 -26.65 1.69 -8.16
C THR A 466 -25.74 2.50 -7.22
N PRO A 467 -26.05 2.63 -5.92
CA PRO A 467 -25.22 3.37 -4.96
C PRO A 467 -23.74 2.94 -4.96
N THR A 468 -23.47 1.64 -5.17
CA THR A 468 -22.10 1.11 -5.26
C THR A 468 -21.37 1.51 -6.54
N ALA A 469 -22.05 1.59 -7.67
CA ALA A 469 -21.49 2.09 -8.92
C ALA A 469 -21.23 3.60 -8.85
N GLU A 470 -22.15 4.36 -8.23
CA GLU A 470 -21.97 5.80 -8.02
C GLU A 470 -20.76 6.08 -7.10
N LYS A 471 -20.66 5.40 -5.95
CA LYS A 471 -19.51 5.53 -5.04
C LYS A 471 -18.19 5.18 -5.74
N ARG A 472 -18.19 4.15 -6.59
CA ARG A 472 -17.03 3.74 -7.40
C ARG A 472 -16.61 4.80 -8.42
N LEU A 473 -17.57 5.36 -9.16
CA LEU A 473 -17.32 6.40 -10.16
C LEU A 473 -16.90 7.72 -9.51
N LYS A 474 -17.46 8.06 -8.34
CA LYS A 474 -17.01 9.18 -7.53
C LYS A 474 -15.57 8.98 -7.04
N THR A 475 -15.26 7.78 -6.56
CA THR A 475 -13.90 7.44 -6.10
C THR A 475 -12.86 7.56 -7.22
N ILE A 476 -13.15 7.08 -8.45
CA ILE A 476 -12.19 7.20 -9.57
C ILE A 476 -12.02 8.65 -10.02
N PHE A 477 -13.07 9.48 -9.89
CA PHE A 477 -13.02 10.91 -10.17
C PHE A 477 -12.17 11.66 -9.12
N GLU A 478 -12.32 11.34 -7.84
CA GLU A 478 -11.53 11.92 -6.73
C GLU A 478 -10.09 11.43 -6.70
N ALA A 479 -9.81 10.26 -7.28
CA ALA A 479 -8.47 9.68 -7.35
C ALA A 479 -7.56 10.41 -8.36
N THR A 480 -7.63 11.73 -8.47
CA THR A 480 -6.88 12.57 -9.43
C THR A 480 -5.37 12.60 -9.18
N GLU A 481 -4.92 12.22 -7.98
CA GLU A 481 -3.50 12.21 -7.65
C GLU A 481 -2.78 10.94 -8.11
N LEU A 482 -1.57 11.15 -8.64
CA LEU A 482 -0.60 10.11 -8.96
C LEU A 482 -0.07 9.52 -7.64
N GLY A 483 -0.20 8.21 -7.43
CA GLY A 483 0.21 7.51 -6.19
C GLY A 483 -0.95 6.89 -5.43
N ALA A 484 -2.19 7.11 -5.87
CA ALA A 484 -3.40 6.58 -5.25
C ALA A 484 -3.59 5.06 -5.38
N GLY A 485 -2.73 4.32 -6.09
CA GLY A 485 -2.91 2.89 -6.39
C GLY A 485 -3.08 2.00 -5.15
N PHE A 486 -2.38 2.30 -4.06
CA PHE A 486 -2.53 1.59 -2.79
C PHE A 486 -3.83 1.95 -2.05
N GLY A 487 -4.12 3.25 -1.91
CA GLY A 487 -5.38 3.73 -1.32
C GLY A 487 -6.61 3.26 -2.11
N LEU A 488 -6.48 3.13 -3.43
CA LEU A 488 -7.52 2.60 -4.29
C LEU A 488 -7.72 1.09 -4.11
N ALA A 489 -6.66 0.31 -3.87
CA ALA A 489 -6.80 -1.11 -3.56
C ALA A 489 -7.54 -1.32 -2.24
N LEU A 490 -7.30 -0.45 -1.24
CA LEU A 490 -8.07 -0.42 0.01
C LEU A 490 -9.53 -0.02 -0.25
N LYS A 491 -9.79 1.04 -1.02
CA LYS A 491 -11.15 1.44 -1.41
C LYS A 491 -11.87 0.37 -2.25
N ASP A 492 -11.17 -0.38 -3.12
CA ASP A 492 -11.77 -1.50 -3.89
C ASP A 492 -12.13 -2.67 -2.98
N LEU A 493 -11.29 -2.96 -1.97
CA LEU A 493 -11.61 -3.91 -0.91
C LEU A 493 -12.84 -3.46 -0.09
N GLU A 494 -12.95 -2.17 0.21
CA GLU A 494 -14.12 -1.58 0.87
C GLU A 494 -15.40 -1.71 0.02
N ILE A 495 -15.31 -1.38 -1.26
CA ILE A 495 -16.48 -1.35 -2.16
C ILE A 495 -16.97 -2.76 -2.49
N ARG A 496 -16.07 -3.75 -2.63
CA ARG A 496 -16.44 -5.14 -2.92
C ARG A 496 -16.70 -5.98 -1.67
N GLY A 497 -16.18 -5.55 -0.53
CA GLY A 497 -16.09 -6.33 0.69
C GLY A 497 -15.00 -7.41 0.64
N ALA A 498 -14.41 -7.73 1.79
CA ALA A 498 -13.28 -8.66 1.89
C ALA A 498 -13.61 -10.13 1.52
N GLY A 499 -14.89 -10.46 1.37
CA GLY A 499 -15.35 -11.84 1.36
C GLY A 499 -15.14 -12.63 0.07
N THR A 500 -15.06 -11.96 -1.09
CA THR A 500 -14.83 -12.63 -2.38
C THR A 500 -13.36 -12.97 -2.64
N LEU A 501 -12.42 -12.35 -1.93
CA LEU A 501 -10.99 -12.39 -2.27
C LEU A 501 -10.15 -13.32 -1.37
N LEU A 502 -10.62 -13.59 -0.14
CA LEU A 502 -9.84 -14.28 0.90
C LEU A 502 -10.35 -15.71 1.18
N GLY A 503 -11.30 -16.19 0.37
CA GLY A 503 -11.91 -17.50 0.52
C GLY A 503 -13.00 -17.52 1.61
N PRO A 504 -13.94 -18.48 1.55
CA PRO A 504 -15.15 -18.45 2.36
C PRO A 504 -14.88 -18.49 3.87
N ARG A 505 -13.86 -19.24 4.33
CA ARG A 505 -13.50 -19.29 5.77
C ARG A 505 -13.01 -17.93 6.31
N GLN A 506 -12.10 -17.24 5.60
CA GLN A 506 -11.52 -15.97 6.06
C GLN A 506 -12.54 -14.82 5.96
N SER A 507 -13.44 -14.88 4.95
CA SER A 507 -14.51 -13.89 4.77
C SER A 507 -15.41 -13.70 5.98
N GLY A 508 -15.74 -14.81 6.67
CA GLY A 508 -16.59 -14.80 7.85
C GLY A 508 -15.91 -14.13 9.04
N HIS A 509 -14.62 -14.41 9.24
CA HIS A 509 -13.83 -13.81 10.31
C HIS A 509 -13.67 -12.29 10.11
N ILE A 510 -13.37 -11.85 8.89
CA ILE A 510 -13.24 -10.42 8.60
C ILE A 510 -14.57 -9.68 8.77
N SER A 511 -15.68 -10.29 8.35
CA SER A 511 -17.00 -9.71 8.58
C SER A 511 -17.33 -9.62 10.08
N ALA A 512 -16.85 -10.55 10.89
CA ALA A 512 -17.10 -10.57 12.33
C ALA A 512 -16.30 -9.52 13.12
N VAL A 513 -15.03 -9.27 12.78
CA VAL A 513 -14.16 -8.36 13.55
C VAL A 513 -13.70 -7.10 12.80
N GLY A 514 -13.95 -7.01 11.50
CA GLY A 514 -13.41 -5.97 10.61
C GLY A 514 -12.00 -6.27 10.12
N PHE A 515 -11.70 -5.84 8.89
CA PHE A 515 -10.43 -6.12 8.21
C PHE A 515 -9.19 -5.62 8.97
N SER A 516 -9.23 -4.39 9.51
CA SER A 516 -8.07 -3.79 10.21
C SER A 516 -7.68 -4.60 11.45
N LEU A 517 -8.66 -4.94 12.30
CA LEU A 517 -8.42 -5.75 13.48
C LEU A 517 -7.98 -7.19 13.12
N TYR A 518 -8.57 -7.78 12.08
CA TYR A 518 -8.15 -9.08 11.58
C TYR A 518 -6.66 -9.11 11.18
N CYS A 519 -6.20 -8.12 10.41
CA CYS A 519 -4.80 -7.99 10.02
C CYS A 519 -3.87 -7.83 11.24
N ARG A 520 -4.29 -7.04 12.24
CA ARG A 520 -3.53 -6.86 13.49
C ARG A 520 -3.38 -8.19 14.25
N LEU A 521 -4.46 -8.95 14.42
CA LEU A 521 -4.44 -10.26 15.08
C LEU A 521 -3.52 -11.25 14.35
N LEU A 522 -3.51 -11.20 13.01
CA LEU A 522 -2.66 -12.09 12.22
C LEU A 522 -1.17 -11.72 12.30
N ALA A 523 -0.84 -10.42 12.29
CA ALA A 523 0.52 -9.96 12.54
C ALA A 523 1.03 -10.42 13.92
N GLU A 524 0.21 -10.28 14.96
CA GLU A 524 0.52 -10.77 16.32
C GLU A 524 0.75 -12.29 16.34
N ALA A 525 -0.10 -13.06 15.66
CA ALA A 525 0.02 -14.52 15.59
C ALA A 525 1.29 -14.97 14.87
N VAL A 526 1.64 -14.33 13.75
CA VAL A 526 2.86 -14.60 13.00
C VAL A 526 4.11 -14.27 13.81
N GLU A 527 4.16 -13.10 14.46
CA GLU A 527 5.28 -12.74 15.33
C GLU A 527 5.44 -13.70 16.51
N SER A 528 4.32 -14.11 17.14
CA SER A 528 4.35 -15.10 18.21
C SER A 528 4.89 -16.46 17.75
N GLN A 529 4.48 -16.92 16.56
CA GLN A 529 4.96 -18.17 15.99
C GLN A 529 6.44 -18.10 15.58
N LYS A 530 6.91 -16.99 14.97
CA LYS A 530 8.34 -16.77 14.67
C LYS A 530 9.18 -16.83 15.94
N ALA A 531 8.73 -16.19 17.02
CA ALA A 531 9.43 -16.24 18.31
C ALA A 531 9.49 -17.66 18.88
N LYS A 532 8.41 -18.43 18.79
CA LYS A 532 8.37 -19.85 19.19
C LYS A 532 9.37 -20.69 18.39
N GLN A 533 9.47 -20.50 17.07
CA GLN A 533 10.41 -21.22 16.20
C GLN A 533 11.87 -20.85 16.48
N ALA A 534 12.15 -19.59 16.80
CA ALA A 534 13.49 -19.11 17.16
C ALA A 534 13.95 -19.53 18.56
N GLY A 535 13.15 -20.31 19.31
CA GLY A 535 13.48 -20.72 20.68
C GLY A 535 13.50 -19.57 21.69
N ILE A 536 12.92 -18.41 21.35
CA ILE A 536 12.84 -17.24 22.22
C ILE A 536 11.68 -17.48 23.21
N PRO A 537 11.94 -17.61 24.52
CA PRO A 537 10.88 -17.81 25.51
C PRO A 537 9.90 -16.65 25.46
N LYS A 538 8.59 -16.95 25.57
CA LYS A 538 7.49 -15.97 25.58
C LYS A 538 7.67 -14.86 26.63
N GLU A 539 8.53 -15.08 27.61
CA GLU A 539 8.87 -14.18 28.72
C GLU A 539 9.98 -13.16 28.40
N SER A 540 10.71 -13.32 27.29
CA SER A 540 11.90 -12.50 26.98
C SER A 540 11.65 -11.29 26.07
N ARG A 541 10.40 -11.09 25.65
CA ARG A 541 9.93 -9.77 25.23
C ARG A 541 8.83 -9.38 26.22
N PRO A 542 8.93 -8.25 26.95
CA PRO A 542 7.73 -7.68 27.54
C PRO A 542 6.75 -7.50 26.38
N SER A 543 5.57 -8.13 26.45
CA SER A 543 4.44 -7.68 25.65
C SER A 543 4.45 -6.16 25.72
N PRO A 544 4.38 -5.40 24.60
CA PRO A 544 4.40 -3.94 24.67
C PRO A 544 3.39 -3.56 25.74
N LEU A 545 3.92 -2.99 26.84
CA LEU A 545 3.10 -2.69 28.00
C LEU A 545 1.93 -1.84 27.51
N PRO A 546 0.70 -2.09 27.98
CA PRO A 546 -0.46 -1.30 27.57
C PRO A 546 -0.13 0.18 27.62
N SER A 547 -0.57 0.96 26.62
CA SER A 547 -0.28 2.39 26.62
C SER A 547 -0.76 3.01 27.94
N PRO A 548 0.08 3.81 28.60
CA PRO A 548 -0.27 4.39 29.90
C PRO A 548 -1.52 5.25 29.79
N THR A 549 -2.40 5.15 30.78
CA THR A 549 -3.56 6.03 30.88
C THR A 549 -3.11 7.38 31.41
N LEU A 550 -3.39 8.46 30.67
CA LEU A 550 -2.95 9.80 31.01
C LEU A 550 -4.14 10.73 31.30
N ASP A 551 -4.22 11.23 32.53
CA ASP A 551 -5.14 12.28 32.94
C ASP A 551 -4.38 13.39 33.69
N LEU A 552 -3.92 14.37 32.93
CA LEU A 552 -3.24 15.57 33.45
C LEU A 552 -4.23 16.74 33.58
N PRO A 553 -3.98 17.70 34.50
CA PRO A 553 -4.82 18.88 34.68
C PRO A 553 -4.50 19.94 33.60
N LEU A 554 -4.65 19.55 32.33
CA LEU A 554 -4.30 20.34 31.15
C LEU A 554 -5.45 20.34 30.15
N LYS A 555 -5.73 21.52 29.59
CA LYS A 555 -6.58 21.65 28.39
C LYS A 555 -5.76 21.22 27.18
N ALA A 556 -5.89 19.96 26.77
CA ALA A 556 -5.12 19.35 25.71
C ALA A 556 -6.08 18.87 24.60
N TYR A 557 -6.28 19.73 23.60
CA TYR A 557 -7.10 19.45 22.42
C TYR A 557 -6.68 20.39 21.27
N ILE A 558 -7.15 20.10 20.06
CA ILE A 558 -6.99 20.94 18.88
C ILE A 558 -8.24 21.85 18.77
N PRO A 559 -8.15 23.16 18.98
CA PRO A 559 -9.32 24.05 18.93
C PRO A 559 -9.92 24.16 17.52
N ASP A 560 -11.25 24.28 17.43
CA ASP A 560 -11.97 24.49 16.15
C ASP A 560 -11.47 25.75 15.42
N GLU A 561 -11.13 26.80 16.16
CA GLU A 561 -10.59 28.05 15.60
C GLU A 561 -9.16 27.91 15.07
N TYR A 562 -8.47 26.81 15.37
CA TYR A 562 -7.12 26.52 14.89
C TYR A 562 -7.16 25.56 13.71
N VAL A 563 -7.99 24.51 13.81
CA VAL A 563 -8.29 23.59 12.70
C VAL A 563 -9.81 23.43 12.62
N ALA A 564 -10.42 24.16 11.68
CA ALA A 564 -11.88 24.20 11.50
C ALA A 564 -12.44 22.92 10.88
N ASP A 565 -11.67 22.29 9.99
CA ASP A 565 -12.06 21.05 9.32
C ASP A 565 -11.92 19.85 10.26
N VAL A 566 -13.03 19.12 10.46
CA VAL A 566 -13.10 18.01 11.41
C VAL A 566 -12.26 16.83 10.94
N ASP A 567 -12.24 16.54 9.63
CA ASP A 567 -11.48 15.42 9.06
C ASP A 567 -9.98 15.64 9.22
N THR A 568 -9.51 16.85 8.89
CA THR A 568 -8.13 17.28 9.14
C THR A 568 -7.77 17.14 10.62
N ARG A 569 -8.65 17.55 11.53
CA ARG A 569 -8.41 17.45 12.97
C ARG A 569 -8.32 15.99 13.45
N LEU A 570 -9.20 15.12 12.97
CA LEU A 570 -9.15 13.69 13.28
C LEU A 570 -7.85 13.05 12.79
N ASN A 571 -7.41 13.40 11.57
CA ASN A 571 -6.14 12.93 11.02
C ASN A 571 -4.95 13.37 11.88
N LEU A 572 -4.93 14.63 12.36
CA LEU A 572 -3.89 15.11 13.26
C LEU A 572 -3.88 14.35 14.60
N TYR A 573 -5.04 14.05 15.19
CA TYR A 573 -5.13 13.22 16.40
C TYR A 573 -4.61 11.80 16.16
N GLN A 574 -4.91 11.18 15.01
CA GLN A 574 -4.39 9.87 14.66
C GLN A 574 -2.87 9.89 14.47
N SER A 575 -2.32 10.92 13.82
CA SER A 575 -0.86 11.09 13.69
C SER A 575 -0.19 11.21 15.06
N LEU A 576 -0.78 12.00 15.97
CA LEU A 576 -0.29 12.13 17.36
C LEU A 576 -0.32 10.80 18.13
N ALA A 577 -1.37 10.01 17.95
CA ALA A 577 -1.52 8.72 18.65
C ALA A 577 -0.55 7.64 18.17
N LYS A 578 -0.01 7.77 16.94
CA LYS A 578 0.93 6.82 16.33
C LYS A 578 2.41 7.11 16.64
N LEU A 579 2.72 8.25 17.23
CA LEU A 579 4.10 8.59 17.57
C LEU A 579 4.69 7.54 18.51
N ASP A 580 5.90 7.07 18.22
CA ASP A 580 6.62 6.07 19.01
C ASP A 580 7.93 6.64 19.60
N LYS A 581 8.36 7.81 19.11
CA LYS A 581 9.62 8.45 19.47
C LYS A 581 9.42 9.91 19.81
N VAL A 582 10.17 10.39 20.81
CA VAL A 582 10.06 11.78 21.31
C VAL A 582 10.54 12.77 20.24
N GLU A 583 11.52 12.37 19.44
CA GLU A 583 12.11 13.16 18.35
C GLU A 583 11.09 13.47 17.24
N GLN A 584 10.07 12.63 17.05
CA GLN A 584 9.02 12.85 16.06
C GLN A 584 8.04 13.96 16.48
N ILE A 585 7.94 14.27 17.79
CA ILE A 585 7.04 15.31 18.30
C ILE A 585 7.48 16.69 17.78
N GLU A 586 8.79 16.93 17.71
CA GLU A 586 9.32 18.21 17.20
C GLU A 586 9.02 18.39 15.72
N ALA A 587 9.23 17.34 14.91
CA ALA A 587 8.88 17.37 13.50
C ALA A 587 7.38 17.63 13.27
N LEU A 588 6.52 17.03 14.09
CA LEU A 588 5.07 17.25 14.02
C LEU A 588 4.69 18.67 14.50
N ALA A 589 5.37 19.20 15.52
CA ALA A 589 5.16 20.56 15.99
C ALA A 589 5.53 21.61 14.92
N GLU A 590 6.61 21.36 14.16
CA GLU A 590 6.97 22.16 12.99
C GLU A 590 5.90 22.07 11.90
N GLU A 591 5.37 20.87 11.62
CA GLU A 591 4.29 20.68 10.64
C GLU A 591 3.02 21.46 11.03
N PHE A 592 2.61 21.41 12.30
CA PHE A 592 1.48 22.18 12.80
C PHE A 592 1.70 23.68 12.59
N ASN A 593 2.91 24.18 12.85
CA ASN A 593 3.25 25.58 12.70
C ASN A 593 3.28 26.02 11.23
N ASP A 594 3.78 25.19 10.33
CA ASP A 594 3.86 25.46 8.89
C ASP A 594 2.45 25.48 8.25
N ARG A 595 1.58 24.53 8.64
CA ARG A 595 0.24 24.37 8.05
C ARG A 595 -0.81 25.31 8.65
N PHE A 596 -0.76 25.55 9.96
CA PHE A 596 -1.83 26.22 10.71
C PHE A 596 -1.36 27.46 11.47
N GLY A 597 -0.07 27.80 11.38
CA GLY A 597 0.54 28.92 12.10
C GLY A 597 0.83 28.62 13.58
N ALA A 598 1.11 29.67 14.36
CA ALA A 598 1.63 29.53 15.71
C ALA A 598 0.79 28.60 16.62
N LEU A 599 1.48 27.66 17.28
CA LEU A 599 0.86 26.68 18.18
C LEU A 599 0.10 27.37 19.33
N ARG A 600 -1.22 27.13 19.38
CA ARG A 600 -2.06 27.57 20.50
C ARG A 600 -1.72 26.85 21.81
N PRO A 601 -2.01 27.44 22.99
CA PRO A 601 -1.72 26.83 24.29
C PRO A 601 -2.29 25.40 24.44
N GLU A 602 -3.47 25.15 23.90
CA GLU A 602 -4.16 23.86 23.96
C GLU A 602 -3.41 22.78 23.15
N VAL A 603 -2.88 23.16 21.98
CA VAL A 603 -2.08 22.28 21.12
C VAL A 603 -0.71 22.01 21.74
N LYS A 604 -0.08 23.02 22.36
CA LYS A 604 1.16 22.82 23.13
C LYS A 604 0.97 21.84 24.29
N ASN A 605 -0.17 21.92 24.98
CA ASN A 605 -0.50 20.98 26.04
C ASN A 605 -0.74 19.55 25.49
N LEU A 606 -1.35 19.43 24.31
CA LEU A 606 -1.55 18.14 23.64
C LEU A 606 -0.22 17.48 23.26
N LEU A 607 0.71 18.22 22.65
CA LEU A 607 2.05 17.73 22.33
C LEU A 607 2.82 17.31 23.60
N TYR A 608 2.70 18.10 24.68
CA TYR A 608 3.26 17.74 25.98
C TYR A 608 2.64 16.46 26.56
N ALA A 609 1.32 16.29 26.47
CA ALA A 609 0.65 15.07 26.94
C ALA A 609 1.15 13.83 26.17
N VAL A 610 1.33 13.92 24.85
CA VAL A 610 1.90 12.83 24.04
C VAL A 610 3.35 12.53 24.43
N ARG A 611 4.17 13.56 24.68
CA ARG A 611 5.54 13.41 25.19
C ARG A 611 5.58 12.63 26.50
N ILE A 612 4.74 13.01 27.45
CA ILE A 612 4.62 12.33 28.75
C ILE A 612 4.14 10.89 28.58
N LYS A 613 3.18 10.64 27.69
CA LYS A 613 2.71 9.28 27.37
C LYS A 613 3.86 8.39 26.85
N LEU A 614 4.72 8.92 25.99
CA LEU A 614 5.87 8.18 25.44
C LEU A 614 6.96 7.90 26.48
N LEU A 615 7.27 8.88 27.32
CA LEU A 615 8.21 8.69 28.43
C LEU A 615 7.66 7.68 29.45
N ALA A 616 6.37 7.77 29.79
CA ALA A 616 5.70 6.83 30.68
C ALA A 616 5.70 5.39 30.13
N ALA A 617 5.49 5.24 28.82
CA ALA A 617 5.53 3.93 28.17
C ALA A 617 6.94 3.31 28.24
N LYS A 618 8.00 4.11 28.01
CA LYS A 618 9.40 3.66 28.16
C LYS A 618 9.73 3.27 29.60
N ALA A 619 9.22 4.02 30.56
CA ALA A 619 9.42 3.81 31.99
C ALA A 619 8.57 2.68 32.61
N GLY A 620 7.72 2.00 31.83
CA GLY A 620 6.87 0.91 32.33
C GLY A 620 5.76 1.36 33.28
N ILE A 621 5.26 2.59 33.11
CA ILE A 621 4.19 3.17 33.93
C ILE A 621 2.83 2.77 33.38
N GLU A 622 1.90 2.40 34.26
CA GLU A 622 0.53 2.01 33.91
C GLU A 622 -0.39 3.22 33.76
N SER A 623 -0.31 4.17 34.70
CA SER A 623 -1.18 5.34 34.67
C SER A 623 -0.55 6.57 35.34
N ILE A 624 -0.89 7.74 34.79
CA ILE A 624 -0.58 9.05 35.34
C ILE A 624 -1.90 9.79 35.41
N THR A 625 -2.48 9.91 36.60
CA THR A 625 -3.83 10.47 36.81
C THR A 625 -3.79 11.66 37.74
N THR A 626 -4.82 12.50 37.70
CA THR A 626 -4.92 13.64 38.63
C THR A 626 -6.00 13.36 39.66
N GLU A 627 -5.58 13.12 40.91
CA GLU A 627 -6.44 12.82 42.07
C GLU A 627 -6.19 13.88 43.15
N ASP A 628 -7.24 14.45 43.76
CA ASP A 628 -7.15 15.38 44.90
C ASP A 628 -6.11 16.51 44.76
N LYS A 629 -6.01 17.10 43.56
CA LYS A 629 -5.03 18.15 43.20
C LYS A 629 -3.56 17.68 43.26
N GLN A 630 -3.34 16.38 43.09
CA GLN A 630 -2.04 15.74 42.95
C GLN A 630 -2.02 14.88 41.68
N ILE A 631 -0.84 14.77 41.05
CA ILE A 631 -0.62 13.84 39.94
C ILE A 631 -0.11 12.53 40.54
N VAL A 632 -0.82 11.44 40.31
CA VAL A 632 -0.54 10.10 40.82
C VAL A 632 -0.03 9.24 39.68
N ILE A 633 1.18 8.72 39.84
CA ILE A 633 1.85 7.82 38.89
C ILE A 633 1.82 6.41 39.48
N ARG A 634 1.32 5.43 38.73
CA ARG A 634 1.25 4.01 39.13
C ARG A 634 2.00 3.13 38.13
N LEU A 635 2.71 2.13 38.64
CA LEU A 635 3.35 1.08 37.85
C LEU A 635 2.40 -0.10 37.66
N PHE A 636 2.68 -0.94 36.65
CA PHE A 636 1.97 -2.20 36.45
C PHE A 636 2.16 -3.17 37.64
N GLU A 637 1.16 -4.02 37.89
CA GLU A 637 1.21 -5.05 38.93
C GLU A 637 2.48 -5.91 38.79
N GLY A 638 3.29 -5.95 39.86
CA GLY A 638 4.56 -6.68 39.92
C GLY A 638 5.82 -5.82 39.73
N MET A 639 5.70 -4.54 39.35
CA MET A 639 6.81 -3.59 39.28
C MET A 639 6.86 -2.70 40.53
N GLN A 640 8.08 -2.35 40.98
CA GLN A 640 8.29 -1.50 42.16
C GLN A 640 9.23 -0.34 41.81
N PHE A 641 8.97 0.80 42.44
CA PHE A 641 9.88 1.95 42.35
C PHE A 641 11.17 1.68 43.14
N ASP A 642 12.31 2.00 42.53
CA ASP A 642 13.62 1.94 43.21
C ASP A 642 13.74 3.15 44.15
N GLU A 643 13.46 2.93 45.43
CA GLU A 643 13.50 3.96 46.49
C GLU A 643 14.89 4.64 46.60
N GLN A 644 15.99 3.95 46.28
CA GLN A 644 17.35 4.52 46.37
C GLN A 644 17.65 5.48 45.20
N LYS A 645 17.19 5.18 43.98
CA LYS A 645 17.34 6.08 42.82
C LYS A 645 16.44 7.31 42.90
N LEU A 646 15.25 7.16 43.48
CA LEU A 646 14.25 8.24 43.60
C LEU A 646 14.46 9.12 44.83
N GLY A 647 15.26 8.69 45.82
CA GLY A 647 15.55 9.47 47.02
C GLY A 647 16.21 10.84 46.76
N ALA A 648 16.96 10.97 45.66
CA ALA A 648 17.59 12.23 45.25
C ALA A 648 16.61 13.26 44.63
N LEU A 649 15.35 12.88 44.36
CA LEU A 649 14.30 13.70 43.75
C LEU A 649 13.25 14.21 44.76
N LEU A 650 13.42 13.93 46.05
CA LEU A 650 12.50 14.34 47.12
C LEU A 650 12.57 15.86 47.34
N GLY A 651 11.90 16.63 46.48
CA GLY A 651 11.60 18.05 46.67
C GLY A 651 10.29 18.29 47.43
N GLU A 652 10.03 19.54 47.83
CA GLU A 652 8.75 19.92 48.46
C GLU A 652 7.55 19.56 47.57
N GLY A 653 6.76 18.57 48.00
CA GLY A 653 5.49 18.21 47.34
C GLY A 653 5.52 16.94 46.48
N ILE A 654 6.61 16.18 46.47
CA ILE A 654 6.69 14.84 45.84
C ILE A 654 6.73 13.78 46.95
N ALA A 655 5.76 12.86 46.95
CA ALA A 655 5.72 11.72 47.87
C ALA A 655 5.86 10.41 47.08
N VAL A 656 6.86 9.60 47.40
CA VAL A 656 7.13 8.30 46.77
C VAL A 656 6.69 7.20 47.71
N SER A 657 6.01 6.19 47.17
CA SER A 657 5.72 4.92 47.85
C SER A 657 6.13 3.76 46.95
N ARG A 658 6.13 2.54 47.48
CA ARG A 658 6.53 1.33 46.73
C ARG A 658 5.77 1.10 45.42
N THR A 659 4.53 1.59 45.32
CA THR A 659 3.63 1.32 44.19
C THR A 659 3.07 2.58 43.51
N GLN A 660 3.25 3.77 44.09
CA GLN A 660 2.76 5.03 43.52
C GLN A 660 3.66 6.22 43.86
N ILE A 661 3.76 7.18 42.94
CA ILE A 661 4.37 8.50 43.17
C ILE A 661 3.28 9.56 43.11
N ARG A 662 3.26 10.49 44.06
CA ARG A 662 2.32 11.61 44.11
C ARG A 662 3.07 12.94 43.98
N VAL A 663 2.68 13.75 43.01
CA VAL A 663 3.27 15.07 42.73
C VAL A 663 2.21 16.16 42.94
N SER A 664 2.41 17.05 43.90
CA SER A 664 1.50 18.17 44.14
C SER A 664 1.77 19.33 43.17
N TYR A 665 1.00 19.39 42.08
CA TYR A 665 1.17 20.40 41.03
C TYR A 665 0.87 21.85 41.46
N LYS A 666 0.28 22.07 42.65
CA LYS A 666 0.11 23.40 43.26
C LYS A 666 1.29 23.87 44.10
N ARG A 667 2.09 22.93 44.63
CA ARG A 667 3.25 23.23 45.49
C ARG A 667 4.55 23.26 44.68
N VAL A 668 4.63 22.47 43.61
CA VAL A 668 5.77 22.45 42.69
C VAL A 668 5.62 23.53 41.63
N LYS A 669 6.41 24.61 41.69
CA LYS A 669 6.56 25.55 40.57
C LYS A 669 7.22 24.80 39.40
N GLY A 670 6.63 24.87 38.21
CA GLY A 670 7.16 24.14 37.04
C GLY A 670 6.90 22.64 37.06
N TRP A 671 5.77 22.19 37.64
CA TRP A 671 5.43 20.75 37.76
C TRP A 671 5.53 19.94 36.45
N ARG A 672 5.43 20.61 35.29
CA ARG A 672 5.59 19.97 33.98
C ARG A 672 7.01 19.47 33.73
N GLU A 673 8.01 20.29 34.06
CA GLU A 673 9.44 19.96 33.94
C GLU A 673 9.80 18.90 34.99
N ALA A 674 9.31 19.07 36.22
CA ALA A 674 9.52 18.09 37.29
C ALA A 674 8.93 16.71 36.97
N LEU A 675 7.76 16.64 36.32
CA LEU A 675 7.16 15.39 35.88
C LEU A 675 8.00 14.72 34.79
N GLU A 676 8.54 15.51 33.85
CA GLU A 676 9.38 14.99 32.78
C GLU A 676 10.72 14.44 33.30
N ASP A 677 11.39 15.19 34.17
CA ASP A 677 12.62 14.76 34.83
C ASP A 677 12.43 13.49 35.66
N LEU A 678 11.27 13.36 36.29
CA LEU A 678 10.92 12.18 37.08
C LEU A 678 10.72 10.95 36.19
N LEU A 679 10.05 11.09 35.04
CA LEU A 679 9.88 9.99 34.09
C LEU A 679 11.20 9.57 33.43
N ASN A 680 12.06 10.53 33.08
CA ASN A 680 13.40 10.27 32.52
C ASN A 680 14.38 9.60 33.48
N LYS A 681 14.11 9.65 34.80
CA LYS A 681 14.92 8.95 35.81
C LYS A 681 14.33 7.58 36.18
N ILE A 682 13.06 7.33 35.89
CA ILE A 682 12.40 6.03 36.11
C ILE A 682 12.68 5.07 34.95
N GLY A 683 12.55 5.55 33.71
CA GLY A 683 12.93 4.82 32.48
C GLY A 683 14.42 4.95 32.21
#